data_AF-A0A9E6JHQ3-F1
#
_entry.id   AF-A0A9E6JHQ3-F1
#
_cell.length_a   1.000
_cell.length_b   1.000
_cell.length_c   1.000
_cell.angle_alpha   90.00
_cell.angle_beta   90.00
_cell.angle_gamma   90.00
#
_symmetry.space_group_name_H-M   'P 1'
#
loop_
_entity.id
_entity.type
_entity.pdbx_description
1 polymer ?
#
loop_
_entity_poly.entity_id
_entity_poly.type
_entity_poly.pdbx_seq_one_letter_code
_entity_poly.pdbx_strand_id
1 'polypeptide(L)'
;MICYSDLQAYFIPAGAGVRPAGMGEAFTSIADDSNALLYNPAGLSRLTGYEWMGMYSDLYSNLNMQAYTGDATRFGYNYLALGVPLTNLSGGIGLGWLQFNTAFYQEQTLILGYGQKAVLNFWGNGEVPLHVGASLKGLRWQVDANSFVQDLNYFTSSRRSKTGVTADFGILVEIRRNFCLGAAAENVLPADMGLLEPEVVPAVYRAGAAYGWEAPWSWMDSVQVALEGVRREEDSGREILPEAGIETWMLGRFFSLRAGYNPEQVSAGFSVKYAWPSEPIVTQIDYAFSWPWAIAGTAGSHRLGLVLDWDLALDKRRLAAQARAQADTERQSREVENLKIQAAVEQTERVEKLKKLETESWNALAAAGKALEEADRTYLHLTRRTAETMSRGGVTSRRETTRLKAAAEKALNAAQAALERARREKAALPAQPNGLMPDRLQAGYQAVIDQAAEVQKNVREVVDDDKAAQSAKYLTDEISAAKIIIGVDTAVYADFEDDEACQQAVKSLQGWLERQIQFPLEIHRLHAEPLIQEFTKGKVDLVLSGNNFFLPFLQYNTLEPVMTIRRRGDTRQASCFFVLQGSDLDKPDQLKDKRLAYIDPALLEDLPAAFYREVPEFSGSSFFRNTIRCKNGVDALMKLELNQADAILDYDSLLVLYQHLQTSLPKKIDVIARGPLYPFLALLLRPSESPQKNLQIQKLLTRLKQANEVPEVARFLKYFQIEGLAGGVLEPELTGRAGVLHAENAEVP
;
A
#
# COMPACT_ATOMS: atom_id res chain seq x y z
N MET A 1 -63.19 -24.64 48.30
CA MET A 1 -64.03 -23.63 47.65
C MET A 1 -63.49 -23.52 46.23
N ILE A 2 -64.13 -24.18 45.27
CA ILE A 2 -63.72 -24.14 43.87
C ILE A 2 -64.26 -22.82 43.33
N CYS A 3 -63.42 -21.79 43.24
CA CYS A 3 -63.76 -20.59 42.52
C CYS A 3 -63.79 -20.96 41.03
N TYR A 4 -64.99 -21.07 40.46
CA TYR A 4 -65.19 -20.86 39.03
C TYR A 4 -64.74 -19.41 38.76
N SER A 5 -63.50 -19.23 38.32
CA SER A 5 -63.08 -17.99 37.67
C SER A 5 -63.29 -18.21 36.18
N ASP A 6 -64.16 -17.41 35.57
CA ASP A 6 -64.24 -17.32 34.12
C ASP A 6 -62.84 -17.03 33.58
N LEU A 7 -62.36 -17.87 32.66
CA LEU A 7 -61.06 -17.71 32.02
C LEU A 7 -61.16 -16.52 31.07
N GLN A 8 -60.83 -15.35 31.61
CA GLN A 8 -60.89 -14.07 30.94
C GLN A 8 -59.59 -13.78 30.17
N ALA A 9 -59.71 -13.30 28.93
CA ALA A 9 -58.64 -12.75 28.11
C ALA A 9 -58.19 -11.39 28.67
N TYR A 10 -57.24 -11.44 29.61
CA TYR A 10 -56.87 -10.29 30.43
C TYR A 10 -56.07 -9.23 29.64
N PHE A 11 -55.14 -9.63 28.75
CA PHE A 11 -54.28 -8.75 27.88
C PHE A 11 -53.66 -7.50 28.54
N ILE A 12 -53.69 -7.39 29.87
CA ILE A 12 -53.04 -6.35 30.64
C ILE A 12 -51.61 -6.83 30.90
N PRO A 13 -50.58 -6.09 30.48
CA PRO A 13 -49.19 -6.49 30.62
C PRO A 13 -48.69 -6.26 32.05
N ALA A 14 -49.36 -6.83 33.05
CA ALA A 14 -49.03 -6.68 34.47
C ALA A 14 -47.58 -7.14 34.73
N GLY A 15 -46.71 -6.17 34.97
CA GLY A 15 -45.27 -6.35 35.15
C GLY A 15 -44.54 -6.88 33.91
N ALA A 16 -44.96 -6.52 32.69
CA ALA A 16 -44.14 -6.75 31.50
C ALA A 16 -43.03 -5.68 31.40
N GLY A 17 -41.83 -6.09 30.99
CA GLY A 17 -40.65 -5.23 31.02
C GLY A 17 -39.95 -5.23 32.38
N VAL A 18 -38.63 -5.46 32.38
CA VAL A 18 -37.89 -5.69 33.64
C VAL A 18 -37.73 -4.41 34.45
N ARG A 19 -37.37 -3.31 33.79
CA ARG A 19 -37.21 -2.01 34.45
C ARG A 19 -38.55 -1.47 35.01
N PRO A 20 -39.65 -1.43 34.24
CA PRO A 20 -40.96 -1.07 34.78
C PRO A 20 -41.40 -1.97 35.94
N ALA A 21 -41.20 -3.28 35.85
CA ALA A 21 -41.56 -4.21 36.92
C ALA A 21 -40.76 -3.95 38.21
N GLY A 22 -39.49 -3.56 38.12
CA GLY A 22 -38.68 -3.16 39.29
C GLY A 22 -39.06 -1.79 39.89
N MET A 23 -39.84 -1.00 39.16
CA MET A 23 -40.37 0.30 39.55
C MET A 23 -41.83 0.23 40.03
N GLY A 24 -42.37 -0.98 40.25
CA GLY A 24 -43.77 -1.14 40.63
C GLY A 24 -44.75 -0.66 39.55
N GLU A 25 -44.34 -0.76 38.28
CA GLU A 25 -45.11 -0.34 37.09
C GLU A 25 -45.30 1.17 36.91
N ALA A 26 -44.75 1.99 37.82
CA ALA A 26 -44.68 3.44 37.71
C ALA A 26 -43.66 3.87 36.63
N PHE A 27 -44.04 3.73 35.36
CA PHE A 27 -43.17 3.92 34.20
C PHE A 27 -43.73 4.89 33.14
N THR A 28 -45.01 5.25 33.18
CA THR A 28 -45.67 6.10 32.17
C THR A 28 -44.96 7.43 31.98
N SER A 29 -44.47 8.06 33.05
CA SER A 29 -43.83 9.38 33.04
C SER A 29 -42.30 9.35 32.83
N ILE A 30 -41.68 8.18 33.00
CA ILE A 30 -40.23 7.99 32.83
C ILE A 30 -39.86 7.24 31.55
N ALA A 31 -40.84 6.71 30.82
CA ALA A 31 -40.64 5.93 29.59
C ALA A 31 -39.64 6.59 28.62
N ASP A 32 -38.49 5.94 28.44
CA ASP A 32 -37.39 6.36 27.57
C ASP A 32 -36.58 5.20 26.98
N ASP A 33 -37.10 3.98 27.07
CA ASP A 33 -36.49 2.77 26.50
C ASP A 33 -37.54 1.95 25.71
N SER A 34 -37.16 0.77 25.22
CA SER A 34 -38.06 -0.08 24.43
C SER A 34 -39.32 -0.52 25.17
N ASN A 35 -39.35 -0.51 26.50
CA ASN A 35 -40.57 -0.78 27.30
C ASN A 35 -41.61 0.34 27.16
N ALA A 36 -41.27 1.49 26.57
CA ALA A 36 -42.23 2.54 26.25
C ALA A 36 -43.43 2.01 25.45
N LEU A 37 -43.23 0.97 24.62
CA LEU A 37 -44.29 0.28 23.88
C LEU A 37 -45.40 -0.31 24.78
N LEU A 38 -45.07 -0.65 26.02
CA LEU A 38 -46.00 -1.28 26.96
C LEU A 38 -46.75 -0.27 27.83
N TYR A 39 -46.15 0.89 28.12
CA TYR A 39 -46.67 1.84 29.11
C TYR A 39 -46.98 3.24 28.55
N ASN A 40 -46.16 3.77 27.65
CA ASN A 40 -46.36 5.09 27.06
C ASN A 40 -45.59 5.25 25.73
N PRO A 41 -46.25 5.10 24.57
CA PRO A 41 -45.58 5.15 23.28
C PRO A 41 -44.93 6.52 22.96
N ALA A 42 -45.29 7.61 23.66
CA ALA A 42 -44.59 8.88 23.52
C ALA A 42 -43.11 8.80 23.91
N GLY A 43 -42.77 7.89 24.83
CA GLY A 43 -41.41 7.64 25.30
C GLY A 43 -40.47 7.15 24.19
N LEU A 44 -40.98 6.59 23.09
CA LEU A 44 -40.16 6.16 21.94
C LEU A 44 -39.37 7.30 21.31
N SER A 45 -39.85 8.55 21.43
CA SER A 45 -39.11 9.72 20.95
C SER A 45 -37.91 10.11 21.83
N ARG A 46 -37.77 9.50 23.01
CA ARG A 46 -36.66 9.72 23.95
C ARG A 46 -35.53 8.70 23.76
N LEU A 47 -35.68 7.72 22.86
CA LEU A 47 -34.64 6.77 22.51
C LEU A 47 -33.39 7.48 21.97
N THR A 48 -32.22 7.14 22.53
CA THR A 48 -30.92 7.73 22.15
C THR A 48 -30.13 6.87 21.17
N GLY A 49 -30.43 5.56 21.11
CA GLY A 49 -29.72 4.56 20.32
C GLY A 49 -30.67 3.48 19.81
N TYR A 50 -30.15 2.59 18.96
CA TYR A 50 -30.92 1.41 18.52
C TYR A 50 -30.94 0.39 19.65
N GLU A 51 -32.12 0.14 20.20
CA GLU A 51 -32.27 -0.72 21.37
C GLU A 51 -32.89 -2.06 20.99
N TRP A 52 -32.28 -3.14 21.45
CA TRP A 52 -32.85 -4.48 21.45
C TRP A 52 -33.04 -4.90 22.90
N MET A 53 -34.25 -5.31 23.27
CA MET A 53 -34.54 -5.88 24.58
C MET A 53 -35.12 -7.28 24.42
N GLY A 54 -34.65 -8.20 25.26
CA GLY A 54 -35.32 -9.45 25.54
C GLY A 54 -35.56 -9.62 27.03
N MET A 55 -36.72 -10.15 27.39
CA MET A 55 -37.09 -10.47 28.77
C MET A 55 -37.70 -11.87 28.83
N TYR A 56 -37.31 -12.59 29.89
CA TYR A 56 -37.97 -13.78 30.38
C TYR A 56 -38.50 -13.52 31.80
N SER A 57 -39.74 -13.93 32.06
CA SER A 57 -40.40 -13.78 33.35
C SER A 57 -40.99 -15.12 33.82
N ASP A 58 -40.69 -15.50 35.06
CA ASP A 58 -41.33 -16.57 35.81
C ASP A 58 -42.19 -15.93 36.91
N LEU A 59 -43.49 -15.82 36.63
CA LEU A 59 -44.45 -15.20 37.54
C LEU A 59 -44.90 -16.20 38.59
N TYR A 60 -44.96 -15.73 39.83
CA TYR A 60 -45.39 -16.51 40.98
C TYR A 60 -44.66 -17.86 41.04
N SER A 61 -43.33 -17.82 40.94
CA SER A 61 -42.49 -19.02 40.93
C SER A 61 -42.81 -19.92 42.13
N ASN A 62 -42.69 -21.24 41.93
CA ASN A 62 -43.05 -22.27 42.91
C ASN A 62 -44.51 -22.27 43.38
N LEU A 63 -45.41 -21.53 42.72
CA LEU A 63 -46.85 -21.63 42.98
C LEU A 63 -47.36 -22.99 42.49
N ASN A 64 -47.46 -23.94 43.41
CA ASN A 64 -48.06 -25.25 43.15
C ASN A 64 -49.59 -25.12 43.14
N MET A 65 -50.15 -24.67 42.02
CA MET A 65 -51.54 -24.98 41.72
C MET A 65 -51.57 -26.46 41.35
N GLN A 66 -52.30 -27.29 42.10
CA GLN A 66 -52.70 -28.62 41.64
C GLN A 66 -53.63 -28.42 40.44
N ALA A 67 -53.06 -28.15 39.28
CA ALA A 67 -53.78 -28.19 38.03
C ALA A 67 -54.28 -29.63 37.83
N TYR A 68 -55.45 -29.75 37.19
CA TYR A 68 -56.11 -31.02 36.87
C TYR A 68 -55.20 -32.01 36.09
N THR A 69 -54.08 -31.52 35.56
CA THR A 69 -53.08 -32.26 34.76
C THR A 69 -51.96 -32.90 35.57
N GLY A 70 -51.82 -32.62 36.87
CA GLY A 70 -50.76 -33.19 37.74
C GLY A 70 -49.36 -32.56 37.59
N ASP A 71 -49.19 -31.64 36.63
CA ASP A 71 -47.94 -30.90 36.40
C ASP A 71 -47.95 -29.53 37.12
N ALA A 72 -46.76 -29.09 37.57
CA ALA A 72 -46.58 -27.75 38.10
C ALA A 72 -46.88 -26.70 37.01
N THR A 73 -47.87 -25.84 37.25
CA THR A 73 -48.21 -24.77 36.31
C THR A 73 -47.18 -23.65 36.41
N ARG A 74 -46.63 -23.23 35.27
CA ARG A 74 -45.75 -22.07 35.18
C ARG A 74 -46.48 -20.94 34.47
N PHE A 75 -46.45 -19.75 35.06
CA PHE A 75 -46.98 -18.52 34.49
C PHE A 75 -45.79 -17.65 34.11
N GLY A 76 -45.81 -17.07 32.91
CA GLY A 76 -44.66 -16.29 32.50
C GLY A 76 -44.92 -15.41 31.29
N TYR A 77 -44.18 -14.30 31.25
CA TYR A 77 -44.10 -13.43 30.09
C TYR A 77 -42.74 -13.60 29.40
N ASN A 78 -42.77 -13.68 28.07
CA ASN A 78 -41.62 -13.43 27.23
C ASN A 78 -41.86 -12.13 26.48
N TYR A 79 -40.87 -11.24 26.46
CA TYR A 79 -40.97 -9.99 25.73
C TYR A 79 -39.73 -9.78 24.88
N LEU A 80 -39.92 -9.43 23.62
CA LEU A 80 -38.87 -8.98 22.71
C LEU A 80 -39.26 -7.61 22.18
N ALA A 81 -38.33 -6.67 22.19
CA ALA A 81 -38.59 -5.33 21.69
C ALA A 81 -37.41 -4.74 20.94
N LEU A 82 -37.72 -3.97 19.91
CA LEU A 82 -36.80 -3.19 19.10
C LEU A 82 -37.21 -1.73 19.18
N GLY A 83 -36.29 -0.87 19.57
CA GLY A 83 -36.43 0.59 19.54
C GLY A 83 -35.49 1.17 18.49
N VAL A 84 -36.01 2.02 17.60
CA VAL A 84 -35.21 2.68 16.56
C VAL A 84 -35.43 4.19 16.63
N PRO A 85 -34.39 4.98 16.93
CA PRO A 85 -34.49 6.43 16.98
C PRO A 85 -34.53 7.01 15.56
N LEU A 86 -35.52 7.85 15.29
CA LEU A 86 -35.67 8.60 14.06
C LEU A 86 -35.14 10.02 14.27
N THR A 87 -33.82 10.14 14.34
CA THR A 87 -33.11 11.38 14.69
C THR A 87 -33.51 12.59 13.83
N ASN A 88 -33.73 12.40 12.52
CA ASN A 88 -34.16 13.46 11.61
C ASN A 88 -35.58 13.98 11.85
N LEU A 89 -36.45 13.16 12.47
CA LEU A 89 -37.84 13.49 12.76
C LEU A 89 -38.06 13.84 14.24
N SER A 90 -36.98 13.87 15.03
CA SER A 90 -37.04 13.99 16.50
C SER A 90 -38.02 12.98 17.11
N GLY A 91 -38.03 11.75 16.60
CA GLY A 91 -38.97 10.71 17.02
C GLY A 91 -38.29 9.37 17.18
N GLY A 92 -39.10 8.33 17.34
CA GLY A 92 -38.65 6.94 17.37
C GLY A 92 -39.80 6.00 17.04
N ILE A 93 -39.45 4.83 16.51
CA ILE A 93 -40.38 3.73 16.27
C ILE A 93 -40.00 2.57 17.17
N GLY A 94 -40.98 1.76 17.53
CA GLY A 94 -40.75 0.53 18.27
C GLY A 94 -41.55 -0.63 17.72
N LEU A 95 -40.98 -1.83 17.77
CA LEU A 95 -41.66 -3.09 17.49
C LEU A 95 -41.51 -3.98 18.72
N GLY A 96 -42.62 -4.47 19.27
CA GLY A 96 -42.63 -5.32 20.45
C GLY A 96 -43.42 -6.60 20.21
N TRP A 97 -42.98 -7.71 20.78
CA TRP A 97 -43.72 -8.96 20.83
C TRP A 97 -43.75 -9.44 22.27
N LEU A 98 -44.94 -9.46 22.86
CA LEU A 98 -45.20 -9.93 24.21
C LEU A 98 -45.98 -11.24 24.12
N GLN A 99 -45.56 -12.23 24.90
CA GLN A 99 -46.21 -13.53 24.98
C GLN A 99 -46.42 -13.89 26.44
N PHE A 100 -47.67 -14.09 26.83
CA PHE A 100 -48.03 -14.71 28.10
C PHE A 100 -48.25 -16.20 27.91
N ASN A 101 -47.67 -17.02 28.77
CA ASN A 101 -47.84 -18.48 28.74
C ASN A 101 -48.37 -19.00 30.07
N THR A 102 -49.29 -19.95 29.97
CA THR A 102 -49.78 -20.78 31.07
C THR A 102 -49.81 -22.25 30.63
N ALA A 103 -50.26 -23.16 31.51
CA ALA A 103 -50.49 -24.55 31.12
C ALA A 103 -51.78 -24.78 30.29
N PHE A 104 -52.65 -23.77 30.19
CA PHE A 104 -54.00 -23.90 29.61
C PHE A 104 -54.19 -23.07 28.35
N TYR A 105 -53.58 -21.90 28.30
CA TYR A 105 -53.72 -20.96 27.21
C TYR A 105 -52.48 -20.06 27.09
N GLN A 106 -52.41 -19.42 25.94
CA GLN A 106 -51.40 -18.48 25.55
C GLN A 106 -52.03 -17.18 25.05
N GLU A 107 -51.46 -16.04 25.44
CA GLU A 107 -51.74 -14.74 24.84
C GLU A 107 -50.50 -14.24 24.11
N GLN A 108 -50.70 -13.61 22.95
CA GLN A 108 -49.65 -12.94 22.19
C GLN A 108 -50.11 -11.54 21.82
N THR A 109 -49.23 -10.56 21.98
CA THR A 109 -49.43 -9.19 21.57
C THR A 109 -48.25 -8.75 20.71
N LEU A 110 -48.52 -8.36 19.47
CA LEU A 110 -47.56 -7.67 18.61
C LEU A 110 -47.84 -6.17 18.68
N ILE A 111 -46.84 -5.35 18.95
CA ILE A 111 -46.97 -3.90 19.16
C ILE A 111 -46.12 -3.18 18.14
N LEU A 112 -46.72 -2.25 17.39
CA LEU A 112 -45.99 -1.30 16.57
C LEU A 112 -46.26 0.10 17.13
N GLY A 113 -45.21 0.80 17.55
CA GLY A 113 -45.31 2.12 18.16
C GLY A 113 -44.54 3.19 17.40
N TYR A 114 -45.02 4.42 17.50
CA TYR A 114 -44.33 5.63 17.05
C TYR A 114 -44.47 6.71 18.11
N GLY A 115 -43.36 7.37 18.43
CA GLY A 115 -43.30 8.54 19.29
C GLY A 115 -42.60 9.69 18.59
N GLN A 116 -43.07 10.91 18.82
CA GLN A 116 -42.51 12.12 18.27
C GLN A 116 -42.36 13.20 19.32
N LYS A 117 -41.21 13.87 19.31
CA LYS A 117 -40.95 15.09 20.08
C LYS A 117 -41.40 16.31 19.28
N ALA A 118 -42.21 17.12 19.92
CA ALA A 118 -42.56 18.48 19.56
C ALA A 118 -42.03 19.45 20.64
N VAL A 119 -42.03 20.75 20.32
CA VAL A 119 -41.64 21.80 21.27
C VAL A 119 -42.79 22.78 21.38
N LEU A 120 -43.26 23.04 22.60
CA LEU A 120 -44.26 24.06 22.89
C LEU A 120 -43.57 25.34 23.34
N ASN A 121 -43.94 26.45 22.69
CA ASN A 121 -43.47 27.78 23.03
C ASN A 121 -44.56 28.54 23.77
N PHE A 122 -44.44 28.62 25.10
CA PHE A 122 -45.38 29.39 25.92
C PHE A 122 -44.82 30.78 26.21
N TRP A 123 -45.41 31.78 25.55
CA TRP A 123 -45.38 33.23 25.90
C TRP A 123 -44.05 33.72 26.52
N GLY A 124 -42.92 33.42 25.88
CA GLY A 124 -41.59 33.95 26.25
C GLY A 124 -40.85 33.24 27.40
N ASN A 125 -41.40 32.18 28.00
CA ASN A 125 -40.82 31.53 29.20
C ASN A 125 -40.04 30.23 28.93
N GLY A 126 -39.62 29.98 27.68
CA GLY A 126 -38.75 28.86 27.30
C GLY A 126 -39.44 27.78 26.49
N GLU A 127 -38.61 26.95 25.84
CA GLU A 127 -39.01 25.77 25.06
C GLU A 127 -39.35 24.61 26.00
N VAL A 128 -40.59 24.11 25.96
CA VAL A 128 -41.04 22.95 26.73
C VAL A 128 -41.17 21.75 25.79
N PRO A 129 -40.34 20.70 25.94
CA PRO A 129 -40.49 19.47 25.19
C PRO A 129 -41.83 18.79 25.47
N LEU A 130 -42.57 18.53 24.40
CA LEU A 130 -43.79 17.73 24.39
C LEU A 130 -43.51 16.49 23.56
N HIS A 131 -43.78 15.31 24.10
CA HIS A 131 -43.70 14.07 23.35
C HIS A 131 -45.10 13.51 23.21
N VAL A 132 -45.44 13.08 22.00
CA VAL A 132 -46.70 12.42 21.70
C VAL A 132 -46.40 11.09 21.04
N GLY A 133 -47.22 10.07 21.29
CA GLY A 133 -47.03 8.79 20.67
C GLY A 133 -48.32 8.01 20.54
N ALA A 134 -48.27 7.02 19.67
CA ALA A 134 -49.34 6.06 19.46
C ALA A 134 -48.76 4.68 19.16
N SER A 135 -49.51 3.64 19.52
CA SER A 135 -49.18 2.25 19.18
C SER A 135 -50.40 1.52 18.65
N LEU A 136 -50.17 0.56 17.77
CA LEU A 136 -51.14 -0.41 17.29
C LEU A 136 -50.75 -1.79 17.83
N LYS A 137 -51.70 -2.47 18.46
CA LYS A 137 -51.53 -3.78 19.08
C LYS A 137 -52.34 -4.83 18.32
N GLY A 138 -51.67 -5.84 17.79
CA GLY A 138 -52.29 -7.07 17.28
C GLY A 138 -52.34 -8.12 18.39
N LEU A 139 -53.54 -8.52 18.78
CA LEU A 139 -53.80 -9.43 19.88
C LEU A 139 -54.12 -10.82 19.34
N ARG A 140 -53.65 -11.86 20.02
CA ARG A 140 -54.01 -13.24 19.74
C ARG A 140 -54.14 -14.02 21.04
N TRP A 141 -55.31 -14.61 21.24
CA TRP A 141 -55.56 -15.54 22.34
C TRP A 141 -55.69 -16.95 21.76
N GLN A 142 -55.10 -17.94 22.42
CA GLN A 142 -55.13 -19.33 21.98
C GLN A 142 -55.20 -20.27 23.18
N VAL A 143 -56.09 -21.26 23.12
CA VAL A 143 -56.21 -22.32 24.12
C VAL A 143 -55.41 -23.55 23.68
N ASP A 144 -54.62 -24.12 24.60
CA ASP A 144 -53.79 -25.29 24.34
C ASP A 144 -54.61 -26.58 24.41
N ALA A 145 -54.35 -27.49 23.47
CA ALA A 145 -55.08 -28.75 23.35
C ALA A 145 -54.57 -29.82 24.33
N ASN A 146 -54.65 -29.56 25.63
CA ASN A 146 -54.31 -30.54 26.68
C ASN A 146 -55.51 -31.47 26.98
N SER A 147 -55.28 -32.54 27.76
CA SER A 147 -56.32 -33.53 28.10
C SER A 147 -57.56 -32.89 28.73
N PHE A 148 -57.36 -31.88 29.59
CA PHE A 148 -58.43 -31.13 30.23
C PHE A 148 -59.31 -30.37 29.21
N VAL A 149 -58.70 -29.68 28.24
CA VAL A 149 -59.42 -28.94 27.18
C VAL A 149 -60.13 -29.88 26.21
N GLN A 150 -59.56 -31.07 25.96
CA GLN A 150 -60.19 -32.10 25.13
C GLN A 150 -61.45 -32.69 25.80
N ASP A 151 -61.44 -32.86 27.12
CA ASP A 151 -62.58 -33.38 27.88
C ASP A 151 -63.77 -32.40 27.94
N LEU A 152 -63.53 -31.09 27.80
CA LEU A 152 -64.56 -30.07 27.93
C LEU A 152 -65.57 -30.03 26.77
N ASN A 153 -65.33 -30.66 25.61
CA ASN A 153 -66.22 -30.69 24.43
C ASN A 153 -66.74 -29.33 23.88
N TYR A 154 -66.45 -28.19 24.53
CA TYR A 154 -66.86 -26.86 24.11
C TYR A 154 -65.92 -26.25 23.04
N PHE A 155 -64.65 -26.65 23.01
CA PHE A 155 -63.63 -26.12 22.10
C PHE A 155 -63.43 -27.01 20.85
N THR A 156 -64.27 -26.81 19.82
CA THR A 156 -64.06 -27.41 18.49
C THR A 156 -62.74 -26.92 17.88
N SER A 157 -62.17 -27.67 16.92
CA SER A 157 -60.91 -27.29 16.25
C SER A 157 -60.95 -25.90 15.59
N SER A 158 -62.13 -25.37 15.27
CA SER A 158 -62.35 -24.03 14.72
C SER A 158 -62.53 -22.89 15.74
N ARG A 159 -62.61 -23.19 17.05
CA ARG A 159 -62.86 -22.21 18.14
C ARG A 159 -61.78 -22.20 19.22
N ARG A 160 -60.52 -22.39 18.83
CA ARG A 160 -59.37 -22.45 19.77
C ARG A 160 -58.49 -21.21 19.77
N SER A 161 -58.74 -20.26 18.88
CA SER A 161 -57.98 -19.02 18.83
C SER A 161 -58.83 -17.85 18.36
N LYS A 162 -58.58 -16.67 18.91
CA LYS A 162 -59.17 -15.41 18.48
C LYS A 162 -58.09 -14.36 18.29
N THR A 163 -58.30 -13.45 17.34
CA THR A 163 -57.39 -12.33 17.06
C THR A 163 -58.17 -11.03 17.11
N GLY A 164 -57.52 -9.98 17.64
CA GLY A 164 -58.09 -8.65 17.74
C GLY A 164 -57.05 -7.59 17.44
N VAL A 165 -57.49 -6.34 17.30
CA VAL A 165 -56.61 -5.19 17.13
C VAL A 165 -57.07 -4.09 18.06
N THR A 166 -56.12 -3.49 18.78
CA THR A 166 -56.37 -2.29 19.58
C THR A 166 -55.26 -1.25 19.39
N ALA A 167 -55.38 -0.10 20.03
CA ALA A 167 -54.41 0.98 19.95
C ALA A 167 -54.19 1.65 21.30
N ASP A 168 -53.04 2.29 21.45
CA ASP A 168 -52.72 3.13 22.61
C ASP A 168 -52.29 4.52 22.16
N PHE A 169 -52.45 5.48 23.06
CA PHE A 169 -51.98 6.86 22.90
C PHE A 169 -51.21 7.30 24.13
N GLY A 170 -50.18 8.10 23.90
CA GLY A 170 -49.26 8.55 24.94
C GLY A 170 -48.90 10.01 24.79
N ILE A 171 -48.66 10.66 25.92
CA ILE A 171 -48.13 12.02 26.00
C ILE A 171 -47.11 12.11 27.14
N LEU A 172 -46.01 12.84 26.94
CA LEU A 172 -45.05 13.24 27.96
C LEU A 172 -44.74 14.72 27.84
N VAL A 173 -44.56 15.41 28.96
CA VAL A 173 -44.20 16.83 29.00
C VAL A 173 -43.02 17.02 29.96
N GLU A 174 -41.91 17.50 29.43
CA GLU A 174 -40.71 17.81 30.22
C GLU A 174 -40.76 19.29 30.67
N ILE A 175 -41.41 19.57 31.81
CA ILE A 175 -41.57 20.96 32.29
C ILE A 175 -40.21 21.59 32.62
N ARG A 176 -39.31 20.79 33.20
CA ARG A 176 -37.90 21.12 33.45
C ARG A 176 -37.08 19.87 33.15
N ARG A 177 -35.75 20.01 33.02
CA ARG A 177 -34.83 18.87 32.81
C ARG A 177 -34.97 17.74 33.83
N ASN A 178 -35.55 18.03 34.98
CA ASN A 178 -35.64 17.16 36.14
C ASN A 178 -37.08 16.78 36.51
N PHE A 179 -38.10 17.29 35.82
CA PHE A 179 -39.50 17.02 36.14
C PHE A 179 -40.32 16.72 34.88
N CYS A 180 -40.90 15.53 34.83
CA CYS A 180 -41.69 15.03 33.71
C CYS A 180 -43.11 14.71 34.17
N LEU A 181 -44.09 15.05 33.34
CA LEU A 181 -45.46 14.56 33.46
C LEU A 181 -45.76 13.62 32.32
N GLY A 182 -46.48 12.54 32.58
CA GLY A 182 -46.89 11.57 31.57
C GLY A 182 -48.35 11.21 31.70
N ALA A 183 -48.99 10.94 30.57
CA ALA A 183 -50.28 10.26 30.54
C ALA A 183 -50.33 9.28 29.37
N ALA A 184 -51.06 8.19 29.55
CA ALA A 184 -51.28 7.20 28.51
C ALA A 184 -52.71 6.67 28.59
N ALA A 185 -53.26 6.33 27.43
CA ALA A 185 -54.53 5.64 27.28
C ALA A 185 -54.26 4.37 26.45
N GLU A 186 -54.36 3.22 27.08
CA GLU A 186 -54.10 1.92 26.49
C GLU A 186 -55.41 1.22 26.10
N ASN A 187 -55.33 0.38 25.08
CA ASN A 187 -56.44 -0.43 24.58
C ASN A 187 -57.71 0.38 24.26
N VAL A 188 -57.54 1.60 23.71
CA VAL A 188 -58.67 2.53 23.51
C VAL A 188 -59.63 2.13 22.39
N LEU A 189 -59.21 1.20 21.53
CA LEU A 189 -60.09 0.59 20.53
C LEU A 189 -60.64 -0.72 21.10
N PRO A 190 -61.96 -0.89 21.20
CA PRO A 190 -62.54 -2.10 21.77
C PRO A 190 -62.20 -3.32 20.91
N ALA A 191 -61.52 -4.30 21.51
CA ALA A 191 -61.17 -5.56 20.87
C ALA A 191 -61.86 -6.69 21.63
N ASP A 192 -62.84 -7.34 21.01
CA ASP A 192 -63.49 -8.52 21.57
C ASP A 192 -62.59 -9.76 21.39
N MET A 193 -62.10 -10.31 22.50
CA MET A 193 -61.18 -11.44 22.57
C MET A 193 -61.80 -12.72 23.15
N GLY A 194 -63.08 -12.72 23.50
CA GLY A 194 -63.72 -13.90 24.09
C GLY A 194 -64.05 -15.02 23.06
N LEU A 195 -63.80 -16.27 23.42
CA LEU A 195 -63.99 -17.44 22.52
C LEU A 195 -65.41 -17.99 22.54
N LEU A 196 -66.09 -17.88 23.68
CA LEU A 196 -67.45 -18.39 23.90
C LEU A 196 -68.44 -17.22 24.02
N GLU A 197 -68.13 -16.26 24.88
CA GLU A 197 -68.90 -15.04 25.09
C GLU A 197 -68.06 -13.83 24.68
N PRO A 198 -68.67 -12.70 24.29
CA PRO A 198 -67.93 -11.47 24.00
C PRO A 198 -67.17 -11.00 25.24
N GLU A 199 -65.88 -10.73 25.06
CA GLU A 199 -65.01 -10.26 26.13
C GLU A 199 -64.12 -9.15 25.59
N VAL A 200 -64.45 -7.90 25.91
CA VAL A 200 -63.77 -6.74 25.35
C VAL A 200 -62.58 -6.39 26.23
N VAL A 201 -61.39 -6.32 25.63
CA VAL A 201 -60.18 -5.89 26.36
C VAL A 201 -60.41 -4.50 26.98
N PRO A 202 -60.24 -4.34 28.30
CA PRO A 202 -60.53 -3.09 28.99
C PRO A 202 -59.55 -1.98 28.60
N ALA A 203 -60.07 -0.76 28.45
CA ALA A 203 -59.23 0.42 28.34
C ALA A 203 -58.56 0.73 29.69
N VAL A 204 -57.30 1.16 29.64
CA VAL A 204 -56.51 1.55 30.82
C VAL A 204 -56.02 2.98 30.65
N TYR A 205 -56.26 3.81 31.65
CA TYR A 205 -55.81 5.19 31.68
C TYR A 205 -54.76 5.38 32.77
N ARG A 206 -53.60 5.90 32.39
CA ARG A 206 -52.47 6.17 33.30
C ARG A 206 -52.15 7.66 33.29
N ALA A 207 -51.85 8.21 34.46
CA ALA A 207 -51.33 9.56 34.60
C ALA A 207 -50.26 9.57 35.70
N GLY A 208 -49.11 10.17 35.43
CA GLY A 208 -47.94 10.09 36.30
C GLY A 208 -47.07 11.33 36.29
N ALA A 209 -46.26 11.45 37.32
CA ALA A 209 -45.23 12.47 37.45
C ALA A 209 -43.93 11.83 37.91
N ALA A 210 -42.82 12.33 37.37
CA ALA A 210 -41.49 11.89 37.74
C ALA A 210 -40.57 13.08 38.04
N TYR A 211 -39.72 12.89 39.05
CA TYR A 211 -38.69 13.85 39.42
C TYR A 211 -37.34 13.17 39.51
N GLY A 212 -36.34 13.70 38.82
CA GLY A 212 -34.97 13.18 38.81
C GLY A 212 -33.96 14.23 39.26
N TRP A 213 -32.92 13.81 39.96
CA TRP A 213 -31.81 14.68 40.33
C TRP A 213 -30.48 13.93 40.31
N GLU A 214 -29.40 14.66 40.03
CA GLU A 214 -28.03 14.15 40.17
C GLU A 214 -27.67 14.11 41.64
N ALA A 215 -27.10 12.99 42.09
CA ALA A 215 -26.77 12.85 43.50
C ALA A 215 -25.42 13.51 43.81
N PRO A 216 -25.27 14.16 44.98
CA PRO A 216 -24.03 14.87 45.33
C PRO A 216 -22.88 13.93 45.72
N TRP A 217 -23.15 12.65 45.94
CA TRP A 217 -22.16 11.67 46.39
C TRP A 217 -21.45 11.03 45.21
N SER A 218 -20.12 10.95 45.25
CA SER A 218 -19.29 10.45 44.13
C SER A 218 -19.58 9.01 43.68
N TRP A 219 -20.24 8.21 44.51
CA TRP A 219 -20.62 6.82 44.20
C TRP A 219 -22.03 6.69 43.62
N MET A 220 -22.86 7.74 43.70
CA MET A 220 -24.24 7.75 43.24
C MET A 220 -24.41 8.84 42.18
N ASP A 221 -24.79 8.46 40.96
CA ASP A 221 -24.86 9.39 39.83
C ASP A 221 -26.19 10.14 39.80
N SER A 222 -27.30 9.40 39.99
CA SER A 222 -28.64 9.99 39.92
C SER A 222 -29.66 9.20 40.72
N VAL A 223 -30.74 9.89 41.10
CA VAL A 223 -31.95 9.31 41.67
C VAL A 223 -33.15 9.84 40.90
N GLN A 224 -34.10 8.97 40.61
CA GLN A 224 -35.36 9.29 39.96
C GLN A 224 -36.51 8.66 40.75
N VAL A 225 -37.56 9.42 40.98
CA VAL A 225 -38.80 8.96 41.60
C VAL A 225 -39.96 9.14 40.62
N ALA A 226 -40.89 8.18 40.59
CA ALA A 226 -42.09 8.21 39.79
C ALA A 226 -43.32 7.89 40.65
N LEU A 227 -44.41 8.62 40.43
CA LEU A 227 -45.70 8.43 41.10
C LEU A 227 -46.81 8.50 40.06
N GLU A 228 -47.66 7.48 39.99
CA GLU A 228 -48.66 7.33 38.93
C GLU A 228 -50.00 6.84 39.50
N GLY A 229 -51.09 7.22 38.82
CA GLY A 229 -52.43 6.74 39.08
C GLY A 229 -52.97 6.01 37.85
N VAL A 230 -53.51 4.82 38.08
CA VAL A 230 -54.02 3.93 37.03
C VAL A 230 -55.51 3.69 37.23
N ARG A 231 -56.28 3.78 36.15
CA ARG A 231 -57.70 3.45 36.14
C ARG A 231 -57.99 2.44 35.03
N ARG A 232 -58.62 1.32 35.39
CA ARG A 232 -59.09 0.27 34.48
C ARG A 232 -60.61 0.36 34.34
N GLU A 233 -61.15 0.17 33.14
CA GLU A 233 -62.59 0.35 32.90
C GLU A 233 -63.48 -0.80 33.42
N GLU A 234 -62.91 -2.00 33.63
CA GLU A 234 -63.63 -3.20 34.10
C GLU A 234 -63.91 -3.26 35.60
N ASP A 235 -63.14 -2.55 36.42
CA ASP A 235 -63.34 -2.61 37.87
C ASP A 235 -64.66 -1.93 38.24
N SER A 236 -65.53 -2.69 38.93
CA SER A 236 -66.88 -2.32 39.38
C SER A 236 -66.98 -1.10 40.33
N GLY A 237 -65.94 -0.27 40.40
CA GLY A 237 -65.85 0.99 41.13
C GLY A 237 -64.87 1.96 40.46
N ARG A 238 -65.05 3.26 40.70
CA ARG A 238 -64.16 4.34 40.21
C ARG A 238 -62.85 4.42 41.03
N GLU A 239 -62.14 3.30 41.19
CA GLU A 239 -60.92 3.28 41.97
C GLU A 239 -59.71 3.64 41.10
N ILE A 240 -58.88 4.57 41.60
CA ILE A 240 -57.59 4.92 41.01
C ILE A 240 -56.53 4.17 41.80
N LEU A 241 -55.82 3.28 41.14
CA LEU A 241 -54.76 2.45 41.72
C LEU A 241 -53.45 3.27 41.75
N PRO A 242 -52.85 3.53 42.92
CA PRO A 242 -51.59 4.26 43.01
C PRO A 242 -50.38 3.35 42.76
N GLU A 243 -49.46 3.79 41.91
CA GLU A 243 -48.19 3.14 41.63
C GLU A 243 -47.03 4.10 41.95
N ALA A 244 -45.94 3.57 42.48
CA ALA A 244 -44.78 4.36 42.88
C ALA A 244 -43.47 3.59 42.63
N GLY A 245 -42.44 4.31 42.18
CA GLY A 245 -41.13 3.71 41.91
C GLY A 245 -39.98 4.67 42.21
N ILE A 246 -38.83 4.12 42.56
CA ILE A 246 -37.56 4.82 42.70
C ILE A 246 -36.45 4.07 41.98
N GLU A 247 -35.67 4.78 41.16
CA GLU A 247 -34.48 4.27 40.45
C GLU A 247 -33.27 5.09 40.88
N THR A 248 -32.15 4.42 41.13
CA THR A 248 -30.85 5.09 41.31
C THR A 248 -29.77 4.43 40.49
N TRP A 249 -28.92 5.26 39.88
CA TRP A 249 -27.72 4.83 39.16
C TRP A 249 -26.47 5.19 39.97
N MET A 250 -25.48 4.30 39.94
CA MET A 250 -24.25 4.38 40.72
C MET A 250 -23.03 3.99 39.89
N LEU A 251 -21.85 4.40 40.38
CA LEU A 251 -20.54 4.03 39.84
C LEU A 251 -20.38 4.41 38.35
N GLY A 252 -20.73 5.64 37.97
CA GLY A 252 -20.63 6.09 36.58
C GLY A 252 -21.69 5.43 35.67
N ARG A 253 -22.87 5.17 36.22
CA ARG A 253 -24.00 4.45 35.61
C ARG A 253 -23.72 2.99 35.27
N PHE A 254 -22.75 2.37 35.93
CA PHE A 254 -22.47 0.94 35.78
C PHE A 254 -23.53 0.06 36.46
N PHE A 255 -24.06 0.50 37.60
CA PHE A 255 -24.99 -0.29 38.41
C PHE A 255 -26.22 0.53 38.77
N SER A 256 -27.41 -0.08 38.75
CA SER A 256 -28.63 0.56 39.23
C SER A 256 -29.35 -0.27 40.28
N LEU A 257 -30.07 0.40 41.16
CA LEU A 257 -31.02 -0.21 42.09
C LEU A 257 -32.40 0.42 41.89
N ARG A 258 -33.43 -0.39 42.06
CA ARG A 258 -34.83 0.00 41.94
C ARG A 258 -35.67 -0.59 43.06
N ALA A 259 -36.67 0.16 43.47
CA ALA A 259 -37.75 -0.33 44.31
C ALA A 259 -39.06 0.26 43.83
N GLY A 260 -40.15 -0.49 44.01
CA GLY A 260 -41.46 0.00 43.62
C GLY A 260 -42.61 -0.68 44.35
N TYR A 261 -43.77 -0.06 44.22
CA TYR A 261 -45.01 -0.43 44.86
C TYR A 261 -46.17 -0.24 43.88
N ASN A 262 -47.05 -1.22 43.83
CA ASN A 262 -48.42 -1.06 43.36
C ASN A 262 -49.37 -1.79 44.35
N PRO A 263 -50.70 -1.67 44.23
CA PRO A 263 -51.62 -2.24 45.19
C PRO A 263 -51.59 -3.78 45.24
N GLU A 264 -51.07 -4.42 44.19
CA GLU A 264 -51.02 -5.88 44.05
C GLU A 264 -49.72 -6.47 44.62
N GLN A 265 -48.60 -5.73 44.56
CA GLN A 265 -47.25 -6.22 44.86
C GLN A 265 -46.24 -5.11 45.22
N VAL A 266 -45.18 -5.49 45.93
CA VAL A 266 -43.93 -4.69 46.01
C VAL A 266 -42.87 -5.28 45.10
N SER A 267 -41.95 -4.44 44.66
CA SER A 267 -40.89 -4.84 43.74
C SER A 267 -39.54 -4.25 44.12
N ALA A 268 -38.50 -4.97 43.72
CA ALA A 268 -37.13 -4.52 43.76
C ALA A 268 -36.41 -4.98 42.50
N GLY A 269 -35.43 -4.23 42.03
CA GLY A 269 -34.67 -4.60 40.85
C GLY A 269 -33.29 -3.99 40.82
N PHE A 270 -32.47 -4.47 39.91
CA PHE A 270 -31.16 -3.90 39.64
C PHE A 270 -30.81 -4.05 38.16
N SER A 271 -29.88 -3.22 37.70
CA SER A 271 -29.25 -3.37 36.39
C SER A 271 -27.74 -3.34 36.51
N VAL A 272 -27.07 -4.07 35.64
CA VAL A 272 -25.65 -3.91 35.37
C VAL A 272 -25.49 -3.48 33.92
N LYS A 273 -24.80 -2.36 33.69
CA LYS A 273 -24.58 -1.76 32.37
C LYS A 273 -23.08 -1.73 32.07
N TYR A 274 -22.71 -2.27 30.92
CA TYR A 274 -21.33 -2.33 30.43
C TYR A 274 -21.24 -1.70 29.03
N ALA A 275 -20.52 -0.58 28.94
CA ALA A 275 -20.19 0.06 27.67
C ALA A 275 -18.89 -0.52 27.12
N TRP A 276 -18.93 -1.11 25.92
CA TRP A 276 -17.77 -1.75 25.32
C TRP A 276 -16.76 -0.69 24.84
N PRO A 277 -15.49 -0.70 25.28
CA PRO A 277 -14.56 0.40 24.97
C PRO A 277 -14.29 0.61 23.47
N SER A 278 -14.35 -0.45 22.68
CA SER A 278 -14.06 -0.43 21.24
C SER A 278 -15.31 -0.39 20.36
N GLU A 279 -16.50 -0.55 20.92
CA GLU A 279 -17.76 -0.66 20.17
C GLU A 279 -18.82 0.31 20.69
N PRO A 280 -19.64 0.93 19.83
CA PRO A 280 -20.72 1.83 20.22
C PRO A 280 -21.93 1.07 20.81
N ILE A 281 -21.67 -0.06 21.45
CA ILE A 281 -22.69 -0.95 22.02
C ILE A 281 -22.59 -0.84 23.53
N VAL A 282 -23.74 -0.74 24.17
CA VAL A 282 -23.92 -0.84 25.61
C VAL A 282 -24.76 -2.06 25.89
N THR A 283 -24.21 -2.99 26.68
CA THR A 283 -24.94 -4.17 27.13
C THR A 283 -25.45 -3.93 28.54
N GLN A 284 -26.73 -4.21 28.78
CA GLN A 284 -27.35 -4.09 30.09
C GLN A 284 -28.06 -5.39 30.44
N ILE A 285 -27.83 -5.88 31.65
CA ILE A 285 -28.54 -7.03 32.23
C ILE A 285 -29.43 -6.49 33.33
N ASP A 286 -30.72 -6.78 33.22
CA ASP A 286 -31.74 -6.32 34.14
C ASP A 286 -32.31 -7.49 34.92
N TYR A 287 -32.56 -7.27 36.21
CA TYR A 287 -33.30 -8.20 37.02
C TYR A 287 -34.34 -7.47 37.85
N ALA A 288 -35.54 -8.01 37.91
CA ALA A 288 -36.60 -7.52 38.78
C ALA A 288 -37.29 -8.66 39.51
N PHE A 289 -37.57 -8.42 40.77
CA PHE A 289 -38.29 -9.28 41.66
C PHE A 289 -39.55 -8.56 42.12
N SER A 290 -40.69 -9.25 42.14
CA SER A 290 -41.91 -8.72 42.76
C SER A 290 -42.55 -9.73 43.69
N TRP A 291 -43.03 -9.25 44.83
CA TRP A 291 -43.69 -10.02 45.87
C TRP A 291 -45.17 -9.64 45.94
N PRO A 292 -46.09 -10.54 45.59
CA PRO A 292 -47.52 -10.29 45.71
C PRO A 292 -47.96 -10.33 47.17
N TRP A 293 -48.87 -9.43 47.55
CA TRP A 293 -49.41 -9.40 48.91
C TRP A 293 -50.54 -10.42 49.13
N ALA A 294 -51.31 -10.72 48.08
CA ALA A 294 -52.52 -11.53 48.16
C ALA A 294 -52.31 -13.02 47.83
N ILE A 295 -51.18 -13.40 47.22
CA ILE A 295 -50.91 -14.76 46.76
C ILE A 295 -49.92 -15.44 47.71
N ALA A 296 -50.37 -16.47 48.41
CA ALA A 296 -49.54 -17.28 49.30
C ALA A 296 -48.96 -18.51 48.57
N GLY A 297 -47.86 -19.05 49.09
CA GLY A 297 -47.26 -20.29 48.56
C GLY A 297 -46.43 -20.09 47.28
N THR A 298 -46.09 -18.85 46.95
CA THR A 298 -45.15 -18.51 45.87
C THR A 298 -43.80 -18.06 46.44
N ALA A 299 -42.74 -18.23 45.65
CA ALA A 299 -41.43 -17.64 45.87
C ALA A 299 -41.31 -16.20 45.32
N GLY A 300 -42.42 -15.62 44.83
CA GLY A 300 -42.45 -14.33 44.16
C GLY A 300 -42.28 -14.47 42.65
N SER A 301 -42.28 -13.34 41.95
CA SER A 301 -42.15 -13.26 40.50
C SER A 301 -40.75 -12.77 40.13
N HIS A 302 -40.09 -13.46 39.21
CA HIS A 302 -38.71 -13.21 38.81
C HIS A 302 -38.65 -12.84 37.34
N ARG A 303 -37.91 -11.77 37.02
CA ARG A 303 -37.75 -11.28 35.65
C ARG A 303 -36.28 -11.05 35.35
N LEU A 304 -35.81 -11.56 34.22
CA LEU A 304 -34.47 -11.37 33.70
C LEU A 304 -34.56 -10.72 32.33
N GLY A 305 -33.75 -9.70 32.10
CA GLY A 305 -33.71 -8.94 30.86
C GLY A 305 -32.30 -8.77 30.35
N LEU A 306 -32.17 -8.74 29.03
CA LEU A 306 -30.97 -8.34 28.33
C LEU A 306 -31.33 -7.20 27.39
N VAL A 307 -30.58 -6.11 27.49
CA VAL A 307 -30.69 -4.94 26.62
C VAL A 307 -29.37 -4.74 25.89
N LEU A 308 -29.44 -4.56 24.58
CA LEU A 308 -28.34 -4.15 23.73
C LEU A 308 -28.72 -2.80 23.13
N ASP A 309 -27.98 -1.76 23.49
CA ASP A 309 -28.21 -0.40 23.01
C ASP A 309 -27.02 0.05 22.15
N TRP A 310 -27.28 0.33 20.87
CA TRP A 310 -26.30 0.92 19.96
C TRP A 310 -26.37 2.44 20.08
N ASP A 311 -25.53 3.00 20.94
CA ASP A 311 -25.53 4.41 21.30
C ASP A 311 -24.95 5.27 20.15
N LEU A 312 -25.83 6.04 19.51
CA LEU A 312 -25.49 6.93 18.40
C LEU A 312 -24.53 8.06 18.81
N ALA A 313 -24.52 8.47 20.08
CA ALA A 313 -23.60 9.49 20.57
C ALA A 313 -22.19 8.91 20.75
N LEU A 314 -22.07 7.69 21.24
CA LEU A 314 -20.80 6.96 21.30
C LEU A 314 -20.24 6.71 19.89
N ASP A 315 -21.09 6.31 18.95
CA ASP A 315 -20.68 6.08 17.56
C ASP A 315 -20.13 7.36 16.89
N LYS A 316 -20.84 8.49 17.06
CA LYS A 316 -20.34 9.79 16.58
C LYS A 316 -18.99 10.18 17.20
N ARG A 317 -18.79 9.93 18.50
CA ARG A 317 -17.50 10.19 19.17
C ARG A 317 -16.40 9.30 18.62
N ARG A 318 -16.69 8.02 18.36
CA ARG A 318 -15.76 7.06 17.73
C ARG A 318 -15.35 7.52 16.34
N LEU A 319 -16.33 7.83 15.49
CA LEU A 319 -16.08 8.30 14.12
C LEU A 319 -15.24 9.59 14.12
N ALA A 320 -15.53 10.52 15.03
CA ALA A 320 -14.73 11.74 15.18
C ALA A 320 -13.29 11.45 15.66
N ALA A 321 -13.10 10.50 16.58
CA ALA A 321 -11.77 10.09 17.04
C ALA A 321 -10.96 9.40 15.93
N GLN A 322 -11.60 8.54 15.14
CA GLN A 322 -10.98 7.89 13.98
C GLN A 322 -10.56 8.91 12.91
N ALA A 323 -11.43 9.87 12.60
CA ALA A 323 -11.10 10.94 11.65
C ALA A 323 -9.92 11.80 12.13
N ARG A 324 -9.83 12.08 13.45
CA ARG A 324 -8.67 12.78 14.03
C ARG A 324 -7.38 11.95 13.91
N ALA A 325 -7.45 10.66 14.24
CA ALA A 325 -6.28 9.77 14.14
C ALA A 325 -5.79 9.62 12.69
N GLN A 326 -6.71 9.55 11.72
CA GLN A 326 -6.38 9.55 10.29
C GLN A 326 -5.70 10.87 9.88
N ALA A 327 -6.25 12.03 10.28
CA ALA A 327 -5.65 13.32 10.00
C ALA A 327 -4.25 13.50 10.61
N ASP A 328 -4.03 13.00 11.83
CA ASP A 328 -2.71 13.01 12.48
C ASP A 328 -1.71 12.11 11.74
N THR A 329 -2.15 10.94 11.28
CA THR A 329 -1.32 10.01 10.48
C THR A 329 -0.94 10.64 9.13
N GLU A 330 -1.89 11.28 8.44
CA GLU A 330 -1.63 12.02 7.20
C GLU A 330 -0.68 13.21 7.41
N ARG A 331 -0.78 13.89 8.56
CA ARG A 331 0.13 14.99 8.89
C ARG A 331 1.56 14.47 9.10
N GLN A 332 1.72 13.37 9.82
CA GLN A 332 3.02 12.73 10.02
C GLN A 332 3.62 12.22 8.71
N SER A 333 2.82 11.60 7.84
CA SER A 333 3.31 11.13 6.53
C SER A 333 3.78 12.28 5.64
N ARG A 334 3.04 13.40 5.60
CA ARG A 334 3.46 14.62 4.89
C ARG A 334 4.72 15.24 5.47
N GLU A 335 4.88 15.22 6.79
CA GLU A 335 6.10 15.73 7.44
C GLU A 335 7.32 14.88 7.07
N VAL A 336 7.18 13.56 7.07
CA VAL A 336 8.22 12.62 6.60
C VAL A 336 8.51 12.83 5.11
N GLU A 337 7.50 13.03 4.28
CA GLU A 337 7.67 13.31 2.85
C GLU A 337 8.41 14.62 2.62
N ASN A 338 8.05 15.69 3.33
CA ASN A 338 8.73 16.98 3.26
C ASN A 338 10.20 16.88 3.71
N LEU A 339 10.50 16.12 4.76
CA LEU A 339 11.87 15.87 5.20
C LEU A 339 12.67 15.09 4.14
N LYS A 340 12.05 14.10 3.47
CA LYS A 340 12.67 13.38 2.35
C LYS A 340 12.95 14.32 1.17
N ILE A 341 12.01 15.21 0.83
CA ILE A 341 12.20 16.21 -0.23
C ILE A 341 13.34 17.16 0.13
N GLN A 342 13.40 17.66 1.36
CA GLN A 342 14.49 18.52 1.82
C GLN A 342 15.86 17.82 1.73
N ALA A 343 15.95 16.57 2.19
CA ALA A 343 17.17 15.79 2.08
C ALA A 343 17.59 15.55 0.62
N ALA A 344 16.63 15.29 -0.28
CA ALA A 344 16.90 15.11 -1.70
C ALA A 344 17.39 16.42 -2.37
N VAL A 345 16.81 17.57 -2.01
CA VAL A 345 17.27 18.88 -2.49
C VAL A 345 18.71 19.14 -2.03
N GLU A 346 19.02 18.93 -0.75
CA GLU A 346 20.37 19.14 -0.21
C GLU A 346 21.41 18.22 -0.86
N GLN A 347 21.05 16.95 -1.10
CA GLN A 347 21.91 16.02 -1.85
C GLN A 347 22.14 16.46 -3.29
N THR A 348 21.10 16.97 -3.97
CA THR A 348 21.21 17.46 -5.35
C THR A 348 22.15 18.67 -5.44
N GLU A 349 22.00 19.65 -4.55
CA GLU A 349 22.89 20.82 -4.48
C GLU A 349 24.34 20.41 -4.20
N ARG A 350 24.56 19.41 -3.34
CA ARG A 350 25.91 18.88 -3.05
C ARG A 350 26.53 18.22 -4.29
N VAL A 351 25.74 17.44 -5.05
CA VAL A 351 26.20 16.80 -6.29
C VAL A 351 26.52 17.83 -7.37
N GLU A 352 25.71 18.88 -7.54
CA GLU A 352 25.99 19.95 -8.50
C GLU A 352 27.29 20.70 -8.19
N LYS A 353 27.54 21.02 -6.91
CA LYS A 353 28.81 21.62 -6.47
C LYS A 353 30.01 20.74 -6.80
N LEU A 354 29.88 19.42 -6.59
CA LEU A 354 30.95 18.46 -6.90
C LEU A 354 31.20 18.34 -8.41
N LYS A 355 30.14 18.25 -9.23
CA LYS A 355 30.26 18.23 -10.70
C LYS A 355 30.98 19.47 -11.25
N LYS A 356 30.72 20.64 -10.65
CA LYS A 356 31.38 21.89 -11.06
C LYS A 356 32.88 21.87 -10.75
N LEU A 357 33.26 21.48 -9.53
CA LEU A 357 34.67 21.33 -9.12
C LEU A 357 35.42 20.31 -9.99
N GLU A 358 34.75 19.20 -10.32
CA GLU A 358 35.27 18.18 -11.20
C GLU A 358 35.50 18.68 -12.62
N THR A 359 34.53 19.38 -13.21
CA THR A 359 34.65 19.97 -14.55
C THR A 359 35.83 20.96 -14.61
N GLU A 360 35.99 21.79 -13.59
CA GLU A 360 37.11 22.72 -13.46
C GLU A 360 38.46 21.99 -13.39
N SER A 361 38.52 20.87 -12.65
CA SER A 361 39.73 20.06 -12.49
C SER A 361 40.12 19.33 -13.79
N TRP A 362 39.15 18.75 -14.51
CA TRP A 362 39.40 18.12 -15.81
C TRP A 362 39.87 19.12 -16.87
N ASN A 363 39.31 20.33 -16.89
CA ASN A 363 39.74 21.39 -17.79
C ASN A 363 41.20 21.81 -17.52
N ALA A 364 41.60 21.87 -16.25
CA ALA A 364 42.97 22.18 -15.87
C ALA A 364 43.96 21.05 -16.25
N LEU A 365 43.56 19.78 -16.06
CA LEU A 365 44.34 18.62 -16.50
C LEU A 365 44.53 18.61 -18.03
N ALA A 366 43.48 18.87 -18.81
CA ALA A 366 43.54 18.95 -20.26
C ALA A 366 44.47 20.08 -20.74
N ALA A 367 44.44 21.24 -20.06
CA ALA A 367 45.34 22.36 -20.37
C ALA A 367 46.81 22.00 -20.09
N ALA A 368 47.09 21.27 -19.01
CA ALA A 368 48.43 20.79 -18.69
C ALA A 368 48.94 19.78 -19.72
N GLY A 369 48.11 18.81 -20.12
CA GLY A 369 48.45 17.82 -21.16
C GLY A 369 48.77 18.48 -22.50
N LYS A 370 47.97 19.47 -22.93
CA LYS A 370 48.21 20.20 -24.18
C LYS A 370 49.54 20.97 -24.18
N ALA A 371 49.87 21.62 -23.07
CA ALA A 371 51.16 22.31 -22.93
C ALA A 371 52.33 21.33 -23.02
N LEU A 372 52.15 20.10 -22.51
CA LEU A 372 53.17 19.05 -22.57
C LEU A 372 53.33 18.48 -24.00
N GLU A 373 52.24 18.26 -24.72
CA GLU A 373 52.28 17.85 -26.13
C GLU A 373 52.98 18.89 -27.01
N GLU A 374 52.76 20.18 -26.78
CA GLU A 374 53.46 21.24 -27.50
C GLU A 374 54.97 21.23 -27.23
N ALA A 375 55.37 20.94 -25.99
CA ALA A 375 56.77 20.76 -25.62
C ALA A 375 57.39 19.53 -26.31
N ASP A 376 56.69 18.39 -26.33
CA ASP A 376 57.16 17.15 -26.94
C ASP A 376 57.22 17.25 -28.49
N ARG A 377 56.25 17.94 -29.13
CA ARG A 377 56.35 18.27 -30.56
C ARG A 377 57.56 19.14 -30.87
N THR A 378 57.86 20.10 -30.00
CA THR A 378 59.04 20.95 -30.15
C THR A 378 60.32 20.10 -30.05
N TYR A 379 60.36 19.15 -29.12
CA TYR A 379 61.43 18.17 -28.99
C TYR A 379 61.59 17.28 -30.24
N LEU A 380 60.52 16.63 -30.72
CA LEU A 380 60.56 15.79 -31.92
C LEU A 380 61.01 16.57 -33.16
N HIS A 381 60.55 17.83 -33.31
CA HIS A 381 60.99 18.71 -34.39
C HIS A 381 62.48 19.05 -34.28
N LEU A 382 62.98 19.29 -33.06
CA LEU A 382 64.40 19.52 -32.79
C LEU A 382 65.22 18.29 -33.19
N THR A 383 64.89 17.10 -32.67
CA THR A 383 65.61 15.84 -32.92
C THR A 383 65.66 15.50 -34.41
N ARG A 384 64.55 15.71 -35.13
CA ARG A 384 64.49 15.51 -36.58
C ARG A 384 65.39 16.48 -37.34
N ARG A 385 65.39 17.76 -36.99
CA ARG A 385 66.28 18.75 -37.63
C ARG A 385 67.75 18.44 -37.36
N THR A 386 68.11 18.03 -36.15
CA THR A 386 69.48 17.64 -35.81
C THR A 386 69.92 16.43 -36.64
N ALA A 387 69.07 15.41 -36.79
CA ALA A 387 69.32 14.25 -37.64
C ALA A 387 69.44 14.61 -39.13
N GLU A 388 68.61 15.51 -39.64
CA GLU A 388 68.67 16.02 -41.03
C GLU A 388 69.93 16.86 -41.31
N THR A 389 70.48 17.54 -40.29
CA THR A 389 71.70 18.34 -40.43
C THR A 389 72.95 17.47 -40.39
N MET A 390 72.95 16.42 -39.55
CA MET A 390 74.01 15.42 -39.50
C MET A 390 74.09 14.55 -40.76
N SER A 391 72.96 14.20 -41.38
CA SER A 391 72.96 13.44 -42.64
C SER A 391 73.51 14.22 -43.84
N ARG A 392 73.58 15.57 -43.76
CA ARG A 392 74.11 16.46 -44.80
C ARG A 392 75.56 16.93 -44.55
N GLY A 393 76.23 16.45 -43.51
CA GLY A 393 77.64 16.75 -43.23
C GLY A 393 77.94 18.23 -42.90
N GLY A 394 76.94 19.03 -42.51
CA GLY A 394 77.10 20.46 -42.23
C GLY A 394 77.30 20.76 -40.74
N VAL A 395 78.27 21.63 -40.42
CA VAL A 395 78.44 22.20 -39.07
C VAL A 395 77.31 23.18 -38.80
N THR A 396 76.51 22.93 -37.76
CA THR A 396 75.43 23.82 -37.32
C THR A 396 76.00 25.18 -36.90
N SER A 397 75.40 26.29 -37.37
CA SER A 397 75.85 27.62 -36.96
C SER A 397 75.57 27.84 -35.47
N ARG A 398 76.56 28.33 -34.71
CA ARG A 398 76.48 28.59 -33.26
C ARG A 398 75.25 29.45 -32.87
N ARG A 399 74.72 30.23 -33.81
CA ARG A 399 73.56 31.12 -33.63
C ARG A 399 72.23 30.37 -33.69
N GLU A 400 72.13 29.30 -34.47
CA GLU A 400 70.93 28.44 -34.54
C GLU A 400 70.84 27.51 -33.35
N THR A 401 71.95 26.88 -32.93
CA THR A 401 72.00 26.09 -31.70
C THR A 401 71.60 26.91 -30.47
N THR A 402 72.01 28.18 -30.39
CA THR A 402 71.61 29.08 -29.29
C THR A 402 70.11 29.40 -29.31
N ARG A 403 69.51 29.65 -30.49
CA ARG A 403 68.06 29.89 -30.61
C ARG A 403 67.23 28.64 -30.29
N LEU A 404 67.72 27.46 -30.67
CA LEU A 404 67.06 26.18 -30.44
C LEU A 404 67.15 25.77 -28.96
N LYS A 405 68.29 25.99 -28.29
CA LYS A 405 68.42 25.83 -26.83
C LYS A 405 67.46 26.75 -26.08
N ALA A 406 67.32 28.02 -26.50
CA ALA A 406 66.36 28.95 -25.89
C ALA A 406 64.89 28.54 -26.10
N ALA A 407 64.54 27.94 -27.24
CA ALA A 407 63.18 27.42 -27.48
C ALA A 407 62.88 26.19 -26.63
N ALA A 408 63.85 25.27 -26.49
CA ALA A 408 63.74 24.10 -25.63
C ALA A 408 63.64 24.50 -24.14
N GLU A 409 64.44 25.46 -23.67
CA GLU A 409 64.33 25.99 -22.30
C GLU A 409 62.99 26.68 -22.04
N LYS A 410 62.45 27.41 -23.02
CA LYS A 410 61.12 28.03 -22.90
C LYS A 410 60.01 26.99 -22.77
N ALA A 411 60.07 25.92 -23.56
CA ALA A 411 59.13 24.80 -23.47
C ALA A 411 59.27 24.04 -22.13
N LEU A 412 60.50 23.85 -21.65
CA LEU A 412 60.80 23.23 -20.35
C LEU A 412 60.20 24.02 -19.18
N ASN A 413 60.35 25.34 -19.20
CA ASN A 413 59.81 26.23 -18.17
C ASN A 413 58.27 26.28 -18.20
N ALA A 414 57.66 26.24 -19.40
CA ALA A 414 56.21 26.17 -19.54
C ALA A 414 55.65 24.84 -19.00
N ALA A 415 56.33 23.72 -19.28
CA ALA A 415 55.97 22.40 -18.74
C ALA A 415 56.12 22.34 -17.21
N GLN A 416 57.18 22.95 -16.65
CA GLN A 416 57.37 23.05 -15.19
C GLN A 416 56.28 23.90 -14.52
N ALA A 417 55.87 25.01 -15.12
CA ALA A 417 54.77 25.82 -14.59
C ALA A 417 53.42 25.09 -14.61
N ALA A 418 53.15 24.32 -15.69
CA ALA A 418 51.96 23.47 -15.79
C ALA A 418 51.98 22.35 -14.73
N LEU A 419 53.14 21.73 -14.50
CA LEU A 419 53.35 20.68 -13.50
C LEU A 419 53.09 21.16 -12.06
N GLU A 420 53.64 22.33 -11.70
CA GLU A 420 53.46 22.90 -10.37
C GLU A 420 52.02 23.34 -10.12
N ARG A 421 51.33 23.83 -11.14
CA ARG A 421 49.90 24.13 -11.07
C ARG A 421 49.06 22.86 -10.85
N ALA A 422 49.32 21.82 -11.63
CA ALA A 422 48.67 20.51 -11.47
C ALA A 422 48.88 19.89 -10.07
N ARG A 423 50.07 20.02 -9.49
CA ARG A 423 50.37 19.55 -8.11
C ARG A 423 49.56 20.29 -7.05
N ARG A 424 49.41 21.61 -7.17
CA ARG A 424 48.61 22.42 -6.24
C ARG A 424 47.13 22.08 -6.32
N GLU A 425 46.62 21.90 -7.53
CA GLU A 425 45.21 21.53 -7.75
C GLU A 425 44.93 20.10 -7.26
N LYS A 426 45.84 19.14 -7.48
CA LYS A 426 45.76 17.78 -6.90
C LYS A 426 45.70 17.80 -5.36
N ALA A 427 46.46 18.69 -4.72
CA ALA A 427 46.50 18.80 -3.25
C ALA A 427 45.24 19.46 -2.65
N ALA A 428 44.45 20.19 -3.45
CA ALA A 428 43.23 20.86 -3.01
C ALA A 428 41.98 19.96 -3.08
N LEU A 429 42.10 18.75 -3.64
CA LEU A 429 40.98 17.80 -3.74
C LEU A 429 40.64 17.23 -2.35
N PRO A 430 39.36 17.24 -1.92
CA PRO A 430 38.96 16.68 -0.64
C PRO A 430 39.15 15.15 -0.62
N ALA A 431 39.77 14.62 0.43
CA ALA A 431 39.85 13.19 0.68
C ALA A 431 38.49 12.69 1.20
N GLN A 432 37.65 12.09 0.35
CA GLN A 432 36.40 11.46 0.77
C GLN A 432 36.13 10.12 0.06
N PRO A 433 35.34 9.22 0.70
CA PRO A 433 35.57 7.77 0.69
C PRO A 433 34.85 6.99 -0.43
N ASN A 434 34.11 7.66 -1.33
CA ASN A 434 33.27 6.98 -2.32
C ASN A 434 33.82 7.19 -3.75
N GLY A 435 35.04 6.71 -3.96
CA GLY A 435 35.33 5.68 -4.95
C GLY A 435 35.28 5.93 -6.46
N LEU A 436 34.90 7.10 -6.99
CA LEU A 436 34.84 7.24 -8.46
C LEU A 436 35.57 8.42 -9.11
N MET A 437 36.01 9.44 -8.37
CA MET A 437 36.61 10.63 -8.99
C MET A 437 37.88 11.24 -8.36
N PRO A 438 38.36 10.85 -7.16
CA PRO A 438 39.71 11.20 -6.74
C PRO A 438 40.77 10.40 -7.52
N ASP A 439 40.59 9.08 -7.67
CA ASP A 439 41.66 8.19 -8.12
C ASP A 439 41.98 8.34 -9.61
N ARG A 440 40.97 8.57 -10.46
CA ARG A 440 41.18 8.83 -11.91
C ARG A 440 41.82 10.18 -12.18
N LEU A 441 41.38 11.24 -11.50
CA LEU A 441 42.01 12.56 -11.58
C LEU A 441 43.43 12.51 -11.00
N GLN A 442 43.63 11.81 -9.88
CA GLN A 442 44.96 11.61 -9.30
C GLN A 442 45.89 10.82 -10.22
N ALA A 443 45.38 9.77 -10.89
CA ALA A 443 46.11 8.98 -11.88
C ALA A 443 46.40 9.79 -13.15
N GLY A 444 45.44 10.60 -13.63
CA GLY A 444 45.63 11.50 -14.76
C GLY A 444 46.67 12.57 -14.48
N TYR A 445 46.59 13.24 -13.32
CA TYR A 445 47.63 14.18 -12.87
C TYR A 445 48.98 13.47 -12.67
N GLN A 446 48.99 12.22 -12.19
CA GLN A 446 50.22 11.44 -12.06
C GLN A 446 50.84 11.11 -13.42
N ALA A 447 50.03 10.71 -14.40
CA ALA A 447 50.49 10.46 -15.77
C ALA A 447 51.08 11.73 -16.40
N VAL A 448 50.47 12.90 -16.20
CA VAL A 448 51.05 14.19 -16.64
C VAL A 448 52.35 14.49 -15.91
N ILE A 449 52.47 14.17 -14.62
CA ILE A 449 53.71 14.33 -13.85
C ILE A 449 54.82 13.43 -14.41
N ASP A 450 54.50 12.16 -14.68
CA ASP A 450 55.46 11.17 -15.17
C ASP A 450 55.91 11.51 -16.60
N GLN A 451 54.97 11.89 -17.47
CA GLN A 451 55.26 12.34 -18.83
C GLN A 451 56.09 13.64 -18.83
N ALA A 452 55.84 14.56 -17.90
CA ALA A 452 56.66 15.76 -17.76
C ALA A 452 58.10 15.43 -17.34
N ALA A 453 58.29 14.46 -16.45
CA ALA A 453 59.61 13.98 -16.06
C ALA A 453 60.35 13.31 -17.23
N GLU A 454 59.63 12.56 -18.07
CA GLU A 454 60.17 11.93 -19.26
C GLU A 454 60.57 12.96 -20.33
N VAL A 455 59.72 13.96 -20.62
CA VAL A 455 60.06 15.07 -21.51
C VAL A 455 61.27 15.86 -20.99
N GLN A 456 61.37 16.09 -19.68
CA GLN A 456 62.55 16.72 -19.07
C GLN A 456 63.83 15.89 -19.27
N LYS A 457 63.73 14.56 -19.14
CA LYS A 457 64.86 13.65 -19.37
C LYS A 457 65.27 13.69 -20.84
N ASN A 458 64.31 13.55 -21.76
CA ASN A 458 64.55 13.52 -23.20
C ASN A 458 65.13 14.84 -23.71
N VAL A 459 64.60 15.99 -23.26
CA VAL A 459 65.15 17.31 -23.61
C VAL A 459 66.56 17.52 -23.06
N ARG A 460 66.87 17.02 -21.86
CA ARG A 460 68.24 17.06 -21.30
C ARG A 460 69.21 16.19 -22.09
N GLU A 461 68.78 15.03 -22.58
CA GLU A 461 69.61 14.14 -23.42
C GLU A 461 69.93 14.74 -24.79
N VAL A 462 69.11 15.65 -25.33
CA VAL A 462 69.39 16.38 -26.60
C VAL A 462 70.30 17.61 -26.39
N VAL A 463 70.49 18.07 -25.15
CA VAL A 463 71.43 19.16 -24.82
C VAL A 463 72.88 18.63 -24.66
N ASP A 464 73.04 17.31 -24.59
CA ASP A 464 74.32 16.60 -24.43
C ASP A 464 74.72 15.92 -25.75
N ASP A 465 75.73 16.46 -26.45
CA ASP A 465 75.99 16.20 -27.88
C ASP A 465 76.31 14.72 -28.22
N ASP A 466 76.74 13.89 -27.25
CA ASP A 466 77.20 12.51 -27.49
C ASP A 466 76.10 11.43 -27.45
N LYS A 467 74.89 11.71 -26.92
CA LYS A 467 73.82 10.69 -26.78
C LYS A 467 72.73 10.75 -27.86
N ALA A 468 72.61 11.87 -28.58
CA ALA A 468 71.60 12.06 -29.63
C ALA A 468 71.74 11.04 -30.79
N ALA A 469 72.95 10.54 -31.05
CA ALA A 469 73.22 9.57 -32.13
C ALA A 469 72.73 8.14 -31.81
N GLN A 470 72.66 7.75 -30.53
CA GLN A 470 72.17 6.43 -30.11
C GLN A 470 70.64 6.34 -30.15
N SER A 471 69.95 7.38 -29.69
CA SER A 471 68.48 7.42 -29.66
C SER A 471 67.85 7.41 -31.07
N ALA A 472 68.53 8.00 -32.06
CA ALA A 472 68.08 7.98 -33.45
C ALA A 472 68.13 6.58 -34.09
N LYS A 473 69.05 5.70 -33.64
CA LYS A 473 69.20 4.34 -34.18
C LYS A 473 68.16 3.38 -33.58
N TYR A 474 67.88 3.50 -32.29
CA TYR A 474 66.91 2.67 -31.54
C TYR A 474 65.47 2.82 -32.07
N LEU A 475 65.09 4.05 -32.42
CA LEU A 475 63.76 4.37 -32.96
C LEU A 475 63.48 3.73 -34.34
N THR A 476 64.50 3.44 -35.14
CA THR A 476 64.34 2.83 -36.47
C THR A 476 64.05 1.33 -36.41
N ASP A 477 64.61 0.63 -35.42
CA ASP A 477 64.48 -0.83 -35.31
C ASP A 477 63.13 -1.25 -34.70
N GLU A 478 62.58 -0.45 -33.77
CA GLU A 478 61.29 -0.73 -33.11
C GLU A 478 60.07 -0.59 -34.06
N ILE A 479 60.19 0.29 -35.07
CA ILE A 479 59.13 0.56 -36.06
C ILE A 479 58.83 -0.64 -36.96
N SER A 480 59.78 -1.57 -37.13
CA SER A 480 59.68 -2.64 -38.13
C SER A 480 59.07 -3.96 -37.64
N ALA A 481 58.69 -4.09 -36.36
CA ALA A 481 58.28 -5.37 -35.76
C ALA A 481 56.81 -5.50 -35.25
N ALA A 482 55.98 -4.45 -35.25
CA ALA A 482 54.66 -4.50 -34.59
C ALA A 482 53.52 -5.07 -35.49
N LYS A 483 52.52 -5.74 -34.89
CA LYS A 483 51.28 -6.24 -35.54
C LYS A 483 50.03 -5.73 -34.80
N ILE A 484 48.88 -5.66 -35.48
CA ILE A 484 47.56 -5.32 -34.89
C ILE A 484 46.63 -6.54 -34.95
N ILE A 485 46.07 -6.93 -33.80
CA ILE A 485 45.19 -8.11 -33.68
C ILE A 485 43.76 -7.66 -33.33
N ILE A 486 42.78 -8.10 -34.13
CA ILE A 486 41.34 -7.87 -33.93
C ILE A 486 40.67 -9.18 -33.53
N GLY A 487 39.98 -9.17 -32.40
CA GLY A 487 39.17 -10.28 -31.92
C GLY A 487 37.70 -10.10 -32.25
N VAL A 488 37.04 -11.15 -32.74
CA VAL A 488 35.61 -11.14 -33.10
C VAL A 488 34.90 -12.27 -32.37
N ASP A 489 33.82 -11.91 -31.67
CA ASP A 489 32.96 -12.87 -30.97
C ASP A 489 32.22 -13.76 -31.97
N THR A 490 32.37 -15.08 -31.85
CA THR A 490 31.72 -16.03 -32.75
C THR A 490 30.20 -16.08 -32.61
N ALA A 491 29.62 -15.66 -31.48
CA ALA A 491 28.16 -15.56 -31.35
C ALA A 491 27.58 -14.46 -32.26
N VAL A 492 28.30 -13.35 -32.36
CA VAL A 492 28.03 -12.26 -33.31
C VAL A 492 28.35 -12.71 -34.74
N TYR A 493 29.39 -13.51 -34.92
CA TYR A 493 29.82 -13.99 -36.23
C TYR A 493 28.90 -15.06 -36.84
N ALA A 494 28.28 -15.91 -36.02
CA ALA A 494 27.38 -16.96 -36.45
C ALA A 494 26.14 -16.39 -37.18
N ASP A 495 25.60 -15.27 -36.70
CA ASP A 495 24.53 -14.52 -37.38
C ASP A 495 24.93 -13.97 -38.77
N PHE A 496 26.24 -13.92 -39.06
CA PHE A 496 26.80 -13.45 -40.33
C PHE A 496 27.25 -14.58 -41.27
N GLU A 497 27.37 -15.83 -40.79
CA GLU A 497 27.81 -16.97 -41.62
C GLU A 497 26.73 -17.45 -42.60
N ASP A 498 25.44 -17.30 -42.27
CA ASP A 498 24.35 -17.77 -43.12
C ASP A 498 23.99 -16.81 -44.29
N ASP A 499 24.56 -15.59 -44.30
CA ASP A 499 24.29 -14.56 -45.32
C ASP A 499 25.52 -14.36 -46.24
N GLU A 500 25.48 -14.97 -47.43
CA GLU A 500 26.55 -14.96 -48.44
C GLU A 500 26.94 -13.52 -48.86
N ALA A 501 25.99 -12.57 -48.83
CA ALA A 501 26.26 -11.18 -49.16
C ALA A 501 26.96 -10.43 -48.01
N CYS A 502 26.66 -10.79 -46.76
CA CYS A 502 27.36 -10.28 -45.59
C CYS A 502 28.80 -10.78 -45.52
N GLN A 503 29.05 -12.06 -45.84
CA GLN A 503 30.40 -12.62 -45.91
C GLN A 503 31.30 -11.87 -46.89
N GLN A 504 30.77 -11.54 -48.08
CA GLN A 504 31.52 -10.82 -49.10
C GLN A 504 31.81 -9.36 -48.71
N ALA A 505 30.93 -8.74 -47.93
CA ALA A 505 31.12 -7.40 -47.38
C ALA A 505 32.21 -7.37 -46.30
N VAL A 506 32.22 -8.34 -45.37
CA VAL A 506 33.25 -8.46 -44.32
C VAL A 506 34.63 -8.70 -44.93
N LYS A 507 34.73 -9.57 -45.95
CA LYS A 507 35.99 -9.86 -46.65
C LYS A 507 36.55 -8.65 -47.41
N SER A 508 35.65 -7.84 -47.97
CA SER A 508 36.02 -6.58 -48.65
C SER A 508 36.52 -5.52 -47.67
N LEU A 509 35.91 -5.42 -46.48
CA LEU A 509 36.35 -4.53 -45.42
C LEU A 509 37.74 -4.91 -44.89
N GLN A 510 37.99 -6.21 -44.66
CA GLN A 510 39.29 -6.69 -44.21
C GLN A 510 40.41 -6.31 -45.20
N GLY A 511 40.22 -6.58 -46.50
CA GLY A 511 41.20 -6.21 -47.53
C GLY A 511 41.37 -4.70 -47.74
N TRP A 512 40.36 -3.89 -47.37
CA TRP A 512 40.53 -2.43 -47.31
C TRP A 512 41.34 -2.01 -46.10
N LEU A 513 41.05 -2.54 -44.91
CA LEU A 513 41.77 -2.22 -43.66
C LEU A 513 43.26 -2.52 -43.78
N GLU A 514 43.63 -3.69 -44.31
CA GLU A 514 45.03 -4.09 -44.52
C GLU A 514 45.82 -3.13 -45.44
N ARG A 515 45.15 -2.41 -46.35
CA ARG A 515 45.79 -1.43 -47.26
C ARG A 515 46.00 -0.06 -46.61
N GLN A 516 45.38 0.22 -45.47
CA GLN A 516 45.38 1.56 -44.85
C GLN A 516 46.44 1.74 -43.75
N ILE A 517 47.02 0.64 -43.25
CA ILE A 517 47.96 0.62 -42.12
C ILE A 517 49.31 0.04 -42.53
N GLN A 518 50.37 0.47 -41.84
CA GLN A 518 51.75 0.00 -42.09
C GLN A 518 52.11 -1.29 -41.31
N PHE A 519 51.16 -1.86 -40.56
CA PHE A 519 51.36 -3.08 -39.77
C PHE A 519 50.48 -4.23 -40.29
N PRO A 520 50.92 -5.50 -40.17
CA PRO A 520 50.08 -6.66 -40.48
C PRO A 520 48.83 -6.74 -39.58
N LEU A 521 47.67 -7.04 -40.16
CA LEU A 521 46.40 -7.24 -39.46
C LEU A 521 46.13 -8.74 -39.27
N GLU A 522 45.74 -9.17 -38.07
CA GLU A 522 45.34 -10.54 -37.79
C GLU A 522 43.96 -10.58 -37.13
N ILE A 523 43.07 -11.49 -37.58
CA ILE A 523 41.71 -11.61 -37.05
C ILE A 523 41.58 -12.93 -36.28
N HIS A 524 41.29 -12.84 -34.99
CA HIS A 524 41.06 -13.98 -34.10
C HIS A 524 39.57 -14.16 -33.88
N ARG A 525 39.04 -15.35 -34.18
CA ARG A 525 37.62 -15.69 -34.00
C ARG A 525 37.47 -16.61 -32.80
N LEU A 526 36.85 -16.12 -31.74
CA LEU A 526 36.73 -16.82 -30.48
C LEU A 526 35.33 -16.62 -29.90
N HIS A 527 34.80 -17.61 -29.18
CA HIS A 527 33.61 -17.39 -28.36
C HIS A 527 33.89 -16.36 -27.27
N ALA A 528 32.84 -15.70 -26.79
CA ALA A 528 32.89 -14.63 -25.78
C ALA A 528 33.94 -14.86 -24.68
N GLU A 529 33.86 -15.95 -23.93
CA GLU A 529 34.70 -16.14 -22.73
C GLU A 529 36.22 -16.32 -23.02
N PRO A 530 36.66 -17.12 -24.01
CA PRO A 530 38.07 -17.12 -24.44
C PRO A 530 38.55 -15.77 -24.99
N LEU A 531 37.70 -15.07 -25.74
CA LEU A 531 38.04 -13.77 -26.32
C LEU A 531 38.31 -12.71 -25.25
N ILE A 532 37.53 -12.75 -24.16
CA ILE A 532 37.72 -11.95 -22.94
C ILE A 532 39.10 -12.18 -22.35
N GLN A 533 39.52 -13.44 -22.23
CA GLN A 533 40.79 -13.77 -21.61
C GLN A 533 41.97 -13.30 -22.46
N GLU A 534 41.87 -13.36 -23.78
CA GLU A 534 42.94 -12.90 -24.68
C GLU A 534 43.00 -11.37 -24.76
N PHE A 535 41.83 -10.71 -24.78
CA PHE A 535 41.75 -9.26 -24.70
C PHE A 535 42.30 -8.75 -23.37
N THR A 536 41.92 -9.35 -22.23
CA THR A 536 42.42 -8.97 -20.90
C THR A 536 43.92 -9.18 -20.73
N LYS A 537 44.49 -10.21 -21.36
CA LYS A 537 45.93 -10.52 -21.36
C LYS A 537 46.74 -9.73 -22.39
N GLY A 538 46.13 -8.83 -23.17
CA GLY A 538 46.83 -7.95 -24.12
C GLY A 538 47.27 -8.65 -25.40
N LYS A 539 46.68 -9.81 -25.69
CA LYS A 539 46.93 -10.56 -26.93
C LYS A 539 46.07 -10.08 -28.09
N VAL A 540 44.99 -9.33 -27.80
CA VAL A 540 44.09 -8.73 -28.78
C VAL A 540 44.02 -7.23 -28.53
N ASP A 541 44.12 -6.42 -29.59
CA ASP A 541 44.15 -4.96 -29.51
C ASP A 541 42.75 -4.33 -29.63
N LEU A 542 41.88 -4.94 -30.44
CA LEU A 542 40.52 -4.48 -30.74
C LEU A 542 39.54 -5.64 -30.61
N VAL A 543 38.37 -5.44 -29.99
CA VAL A 543 37.33 -6.48 -29.86
C VAL A 543 36.00 -6.00 -30.42
N LEU A 544 35.38 -6.82 -31.26
CA LEU A 544 34.02 -6.62 -31.77
C LEU A 544 33.06 -7.66 -31.15
N SER A 545 32.10 -7.22 -30.34
CA SER A 545 31.12 -8.11 -29.69
C SER A 545 29.76 -7.43 -29.44
N GLY A 546 28.75 -8.22 -29.10
CA GLY A 546 27.35 -7.81 -28.89
C GLY A 546 27.01 -7.47 -27.43
N ASN A 547 25.75 -7.11 -27.18
CA ASN A 547 25.25 -6.60 -25.88
C ASN A 547 25.61 -7.46 -24.66
N ASN A 548 25.52 -8.78 -24.78
CA ASN A 548 25.75 -9.72 -23.67
C ASN A 548 27.20 -9.71 -23.15
N PHE A 549 28.12 -9.14 -23.94
CA PHE A 549 29.55 -9.04 -23.63
C PHE A 549 29.96 -7.66 -23.09
N PHE A 550 29.22 -6.62 -23.48
CA PHE A 550 29.54 -5.22 -23.23
C PHE A 550 29.28 -4.80 -21.77
N LEU A 551 28.17 -5.27 -21.20
CA LEU A 551 27.69 -4.81 -19.89
C LEU A 551 28.55 -5.24 -18.69
N PRO A 552 29.05 -6.50 -18.60
CA PRO A 552 29.95 -6.91 -17.52
C PRO A 552 31.30 -6.21 -17.56
N PHE A 553 31.73 -5.72 -18.74
CA PHE A 553 33.04 -5.12 -18.95
C PHE A 553 33.14 -3.65 -18.60
N LEU A 554 32.02 -2.91 -18.74
CA LEU A 554 31.92 -1.53 -18.22
C LEU A 554 32.14 -1.47 -16.71
N GLN A 555 31.89 -2.56 -15.99
CA GLN A 555 32.07 -2.63 -14.54
C GLN A 555 33.53 -2.87 -14.10
N TYR A 556 34.42 -3.41 -14.95
CA TYR A 556 35.68 -3.98 -14.44
C TYR A 556 37.00 -3.53 -15.07
N ASN A 557 37.08 -2.66 -16.10
CA ASN A 557 38.39 -2.14 -16.55
C ASN A 557 38.32 -0.83 -17.37
N THR A 558 39.47 -0.14 -17.47
CA THR A 558 39.75 1.09 -18.25
C THR A 558 39.68 0.87 -19.77
N LEU A 559 38.54 0.40 -20.27
CA LEU A 559 38.30 0.15 -21.69
C LEU A 559 37.33 1.20 -22.22
N GLU A 560 37.68 1.78 -23.36
CA GLU A 560 36.85 2.77 -24.01
C GLU A 560 36.08 2.12 -25.16
N PRO A 561 34.73 2.17 -25.16
CA PRO A 561 33.98 1.87 -26.38
C PRO A 561 34.32 2.95 -27.38
N VAL A 562 34.93 2.55 -28.50
CA VAL A 562 35.37 3.53 -29.49
C VAL A 562 34.31 3.73 -30.56
N MET A 563 33.51 2.70 -30.84
CA MET A 563 32.50 2.75 -31.90
C MET A 563 31.36 1.78 -31.61
N THR A 564 30.12 2.21 -31.83
CA THR A 564 28.95 1.32 -31.85
C THR A 564 28.53 1.05 -33.29
N ILE A 565 28.19 -0.20 -33.58
CA ILE A 565 27.80 -0.66 -34.91
C ILE A 565 26.41 -1.26 -34.80
N ARG A 566 25.50 -0.84 -35.68
CA ARG A 566 24.13 -1.32 -35.74
C ARG A 566 23.90 -2.07 -37.03
N ARG A 567 23.20 -3.21 -37.03
CA ARG A 567 22.69 -3.80 -38.28
C ARG A 567 21.48 -2.97 -38.75
N ARG A 568 21.47 -2.60 -40.03
CA ARG A 568 20.41 -1.76 -40.60
C ARG A 568 19.09 -2.53 -40.59
N GLY A 569 18.14 -2.11 -39.75
CA GLY A 569 16.85 -2.77 -39.55
C GLY A 569 16.61 -3.26 -38.11
N ASP A 570 17.66 -3.51 -37.34
CA ASP A 570 17.51 -3.85 -35.92
C ASP A 570 17.22 -2.59 -35.12
N THR A 571 16.34 -2.65 -34.13
CA THR A 571 16.14 -1.55 -33.17
C THR A 571 17.02 -1.78 -31.95
N ARG A 572 17.32 -0.71 -31.20
CA ARG A 572 17.98 -0.87 -29.89
C ARG A 572 17.15 -1.84 -29.05
N GLN A 573 17.79 -2.76 -28.34
CA GLN A 573 17.08 -3.77 -27.56
C GLN A 573 16.80 -3.27 -26.15
N ALA A 574 15.61 -3.52 -25.63
CA ALA A 574 15.28 -3.30 -24.24
C ALA A 574 14.87 -4.62 -23.57
N SER A 575 15.31 -4.83 -22.34
CA SER A 575 14.84 -5.93 -21.50
C SER A 575 13.36 -5.71 -21.13
N CYS A 576 12.53 -6.74 -21.25
CA CYS A 576 11.09 -6.66 -21.05
C CYS A 576 10.60 -7.80 -20.15
N PHE A 577 9.56 -7.51 -19.36
CA PHE A 577 8.76 -8.55 -18.71
C PHE A 577 7.52 -8.85 -19.54
N PHE A 578 7.39 -10.09 -20.00
CA PHE A 578 6.26 -10.59 -20.76
C PHE A 578 5.35 -11.44 -19.89
N VAL A 579 4.05 -11.24 -19.99
CA VAL A 579 3.00 -12.00 -19.28
C VAL A 579 1.91 -12.40 -20.26
N LEU A 580 1.04 -13.34 -19.86
CA LEU A 580 -0.14 -13.67 -20.65
C LEU A 580 -1.17 -12.53 -20.57
N GLN A 581 -1.68 -12.12 -21.73
CA GLN A 581 -2.75 -11.13 -21.84
C GLN A 581 -4.02 -11.65 -21.14
N GLY A 582 -4.55 -10.85 -20.23
CA GLY A 582 -5.71 -11.20 -19.39
C GLY A 582 -5.38 -11.99 -18.13
N SER A 583 -4.10 -12.14 -17.78
CA SER A 583 -3.69 -12.57 -16.43
C SER A 583 -3.89 -11.45 -15.41
N ASP A 584 -3.89 -11.81 -14.12
CA ASP A 584 -3.93 -10.84 -13.00
C ASP A 584 -2.58 -10.11 -12.79
N LEU A 585 -1.69 -10.12 -13.79
CA LEU A 585 -0.37 -9.51 -13.78
C LEU A 585 -0.39 -8.32 -14.75
N ASP A 586 -0.82 -7.17 -14.28
CA ASP A 586 -0.85 -5.91 -15.04
C ASP A 586 0.22 -4.91 -14.58
N LYS A 587 0.87 -5.16 -13.43
CA LYS A 587 1.90 -4.30 -12.84
C LYS A 587 3.14 -5.05 -12.36
N PRO A 588 4.32 -4.40 -12.31
CA PRO A 588 5.58 -5.05 -11.93
C PRO A 588 5.65 -5.58 -10.49
N ASP A 589 4.96 -4.94 -9.54
CA ASP A 589 4.92 -5.34 -8.12
C ASP A 589 4.23 -6.70 -7.90
N GLN A 590 3.28 -7.03 -8.77
CA GLN A 590 2.53 -8.29 -8.74
C GLN A 590 3.36 -9.52 -9.18
N LEU A 591 4.58 -9.30 -9.69
CA LEU A 591 5.52 -10.37 -10.00
C LEU A 591 6.14 -11.01 -8.75
N LYS A 592 5.92 -10.44 -7.56
CA LYS A 592 6.35 -11.02 -6.28
C LYS A 592 5.76 -12.41 -6.10
N ASP A 593 6.59 -13.36 -5.69
CA ASP A 593 6.21 -14.76 -5.48
C ASP A 593 5.63 -15.48 -6.73
N LYS A 594 5.96 -15.00 -7.94
CA LYS A 594 5.64 -15.64 -9.22
C LYS A 594 6.83 -16.41 -9.79
N ARG A 595 6.57 -17.29 -10.76
CA ARG A 595 7.59 -18.10 -11.46
C ARG A 595 8.10 -17.35 -12.68
N LEU A 596 9.38 -17.01 -12.71
CA LEU A 596 9.99 -16.24 -13.79
C LEU A 596 10.81 -17.15 -14.72
N ALA A 597 10.47 -17.18 -16.01
CA ALA A 597 11.32 -17.76 -17.04
C ALA A 597 12.29 -16.70 -17.57
N TYR A 598 13.56 -17.06 -17.81
CA TYR A 598 14.55 -16.16 -18.39
C TYR A 598 15.52 -16.94 -19.28
N ILE A 599 16.07 -16.29 -20.30
CA ILE A 599 17.04 -16.94 -21.20
C ILE A 599 18.47 -16.58 -20.79
N ASP A 600 18.72 -15.28 -20.63
CA ASP A 600 20.03 -14.75 -20.29
C ASP A 600 20.11 -14.48 -18.77
N PRO A 601 20.99 -15.18 -18.03
CA PRO A 601 21.21 -14.92 -16.61
C PRO A 601 21.65 -13.48 -16.32
N ALA A 602 22.31 -12.80 -17.26
CA ALA A 602 22.74 -11.42 -17.08
C ALA A 602 21.55 -10.47 -16.86
N LEU A 603 20.37 -10.79 -17.40
CA LEU A 603 19.14 -10.00 -17.22
C LEU A 603 18.57 -10.08 -15.81
N LEU A 604 18.78 -11.20 -15.09
CA LEU A 604 18.35 -11.35 -13.70
C LEU A 604 19.17 -10.48 -12.75
N GLU A 605 20.46 -10.33 -13.04
CA GLU A 605 21.36 -9.49 -12.28
C GLU A 605 21.20 -8.01 -12.68
N ASP A 606 20.80 -7.74 -13.93
CA ASP A 606 20.65 -6.42 -14.56
C ASP A 606 19.20 -6.07 -14.93
N LEU A 607 18.30 -6.12 -13.93
CA LEU A 607 16.97 -5.53 -14.10
C LEU A 607 17.07 -4.00 -14.19
N PRO A 608 16.27 -3.35 -15.06
CA PRO A 608 16.31 -1.91 -15.30
C PRO A 608 16.21 -1.06 -14.03
N ALA A 609 16.95 0.04 -13.94
CA ALA A 609 16.73 1.06 -12.90
C ALA A 609 15.30 1.64 -12.89
N ALA A 610 14.55 1.50 -13.99
CA ALA A 610 13.13 1.80 -14.07
C ALA A 610 12.26 0.81 -13.26
N PHE A 611 12.65 -0.47 -13.21
CA PHE A 611 11.96 -1.50 -12.43
C PHE A 611 12.09 -1.24 -10.92
N TYR A 612 13.28 -0.85 -10.44
CA TYR A 612 13.50 -0.50 -9.02
C TYR A 612 12.73 0.75 -8.57
N ARG A 613 12.40 1.67 -9.49
CA ARG A 613 11.53 2.83 -9.19
C ARG A 613 10.08 2.42 -8.95
N GLU A 614 9.61 1.38 -9.64
CA GLU A 614 8.24 0.90 -9.57
C GLU A 614 8.07 -0.21 -8.51
N VAL A 615 9.14 -0.92 -8.17
CA VAL A 615 9.18 -2.00 -7.17
C VAL A 615 10.36 -1.79 -6.20
N PRO A 616 10.21 -0.94 -5.18
CA PRO A 616 11.29 -0.63 -4.23
C PRO A 616 11.70 -1.82 -3.35
N GLU A 617 10.84 -2.82 -3.20
CA GLU A 617 11.06 -4.04 -2.39
C GLU A 617 11.80 -5.16 -3.13
N PHE A 618 12.26 -4.92 -4.37
CA PHE A 618 12.93 -5.95 -5.14
C PHE A 618 14.27 -6.36 -4.51
N SER A 619 14.42 -7.66 -4.21
CA SER A 619 15.59 -8.25 -3.51
C SER A 619 16.40 -9.21 -4.40
N GLY A 620 16.35 -9.05 -5.72
CA GLY A 620 17.01 -9.98 -6.64
C GLY A 620 16.19 -11.25 -6.90
N SER A 621 16.86 -12.38 -7.07
CA SER A 621 16.21 -13.65 -7.44
C SER A 621 15.23 -14.18 -6.38
N SER A 622 15.38 -13.78 -5.11
CA SER A 622 14.49 -14.12 -3.99
C SER A 622 13.12 -13.42 -4.05
N PHE A 623 12.97 -12.40 -4.90
CA PHE A 623 11.68 -11.74 -5.13
C PHE A 623 10.67 -12.66 -5.85
N PHE A 624 11.19 -13.61 -6.64
CA PHE A 624 10.38 -14.58 -7.37
C PHE A 624 10.28 -15.88 -6.58
N ARG A 625 9.16 -16.59 -6.73
CA ARG A 625 8.98 -17.91 -6.10
C ARG A 625 10.01 -18.92 -6.62
N ASN A 626 10.30 -18.85 -7.92
CA ASN A 626 11.44 -19.52 -8.54
C ASN A 626 11.81 -18.83 -9.85
N THR A 627 13.05 -19.07 -10.30
CA THR A 627 13.52 -18.64 -11.61
C THR A 627 13.87 -19.87 -12.44
N ILE A 628 13.48 -19.86 -13.72
CA ILE A 628 13.60 -20.99 -14.64
C ILE A 628 14.44 -20.52 -15.83
N ARG A 629 15.66 -21.05 -15.94
CA ARG A 629 16.50 -20.80 -17.12
C ARG A 629 15.94 -21.55 -18.33
N CYS A 630 15.77 -20.84 -19.43
CA CYS A 630 15.26 -21.35 -20.70
C CYS A 630 16.40 -21.45 -21.72
N LYS A 631 16.29 -22.39 -22.65
CA LYS A 631 17.32 -22.61 -23.68
C LYS A 631 17.30 -21.54 -24.76
N ASN A 632 16.11 -21.06 -25.12
CA ASN A 632 15.86 -20.05 -26.14
C ASN A 632 14.46 -19.44 -25.95
N GLY A 633 14.09 -18.48 -26.80
CA GLY A 633 12.80 -17.77 -26.70
C GLY A 633 11.60 -18.67 -26.93
N VAL A 634 11.74 -19.72 -27.73
CA VAL A 634 10.66 -20.71 -27.96
C VAL A 634 10.38 -21.49 -26.68
N ASP A 635 11.43 -21.96 -25.99
CA ASP A 635 11.31 -22.66 -24.71
C ASP A 635 10.67 -21.75 -23.63
N ALA A 636 11.03 -20.46 -23.61
CA ALA A 636 10.42 -19.50 -22.70
C ALA A 636 8.93 -19.28 -22.98
N LEU A 637 8.55 -19.05 -24.24
CA LEU A 637 7.15 -18.87 -24.66
C LEU A 637 6.31 -20.12 -24.39
N MET A 638 6.86 -21.32 -24.65
CA MET A 638 6.18 -22.58 -24.37
C MET A 638 5.94 -22.78 -22.88
N LYS A 639 6.88 -22.41 -22.01
CA LYS A 639 6.69 -22.50 -20.56
C LYS A 639 5.64 -21.52 -20.05
N LEU A 640 5.56 -20.32 -20.63
CA LEU A 640 4.49 -19.37 -20.32
C LEU A 640 3.13 -19.91 -20.77
N GLU A 641 3.05 -20.46 -21.98
CA GLU A 641 1.82 -21.05 -22.53
C GLU A 641 1.31 -22.26 -21.75
N LEU A 642 2.22 -23.17 -21.37
CA LEU A 642 1.92 -24.37 -20.58
C LEU A 642 1.73 -24.08 -19.08
N ASN A 643 1.67 -22.81 -18.69
CA ASN A 643 1.53 -22.38 -17.30
C ASN A 643 2.62 -22.96 -16.37
N GLN A 644 3.83 -23.12 -16.90
CA GLN A 644 5.04 -23.53 -16.17
C GLN A 644 5.83 -22.33 -15.67
N ALA A 645 5.67 -21.17 -16.31
CA ALA A 645 6.12 -19.86 -15.85
C ALA A 645 4.93 -18.89 -15.88
N ASP A 646 4.97 -17.89 -14.99
CA ASP A 646 3.95 -16.84 -14.89
C ASP A 646 4.37 -15.57 -15.65
N ALA A 647 5.68 -15.36 -15.82
CA ALA A 647 6.25 -14.27 -16.62
C ALA A 647 7.55 -14.72 -17.32
N ILE A 648 7.96 -14.01 -18.37
CA ILE A 648 9.25 -14.16 -19.06
C ILE A 648 10.04 -12.85 -18.93
N LEU A 649 11.33 -12.95 -18.63
CA LEU A 649 12.30 -11.86 -18.74
C LEU A 649 13.21 -12.13 -19.94
N ASP A 650 13.10 -11.29 -20.97
CA ASP A 650 13.92 -11.35 -22.18
C ASP A 650 13.93 -10.00 -22.90
N TYR A 651 14.71 -9.85 -23.97
CA TYR A 651 14.69 -8.65 -24.80
C TYR A 651 13.41 -8.56 -25.64
N ASP A 652 13.06 -7.34 -26.05
CA ASP A 652 11.94 -7.04 -26.97
C ASP A 652 11.97 -7.79 -28.32
N SER A 653 13.12 -8.33 -28.74
CA SER A 653 13.23 -9.26 -29.87
C SER A 653 12.36 -10.51 -29.71
N LEU A 654 11.98 -10.89 -28.49
CA LEU A 654 11.05 -11.99 -28.25
C LEU A 654 9.67 -11.73 -28.88
N LEU A 655 9.25 -10.47 -29.03
CA LEU A 655 7.99 -10.13 -29.72
C LEU A 655 8.03 -10.51 -31.20
N VAL A 656 9.19 -10.37 -31.84
CA VAL A 656 9.38 -10.76 -33.24
C VAL A 656 9.26 -12.27 -33.36
N LEU A 657 9.90 -13.02 -32.44
CA LEU A 657 9.78 -14.48 -32.41
C LEU A 657 8.33 -14.93 -32.14
N TYR A 658 7.64 -14.27 -31.20
CA TYR A 658 6.23 -14.53 -30.89
C TYR A 658 5.33 -14.31 -32.11
N GLN A 659 5.53 -13.23 -32.88
CA GLN A 659 4.79 -12.96 -34.11
C GLN A 659 4.94 -14.09 -35.14
N HIS A 660 6.15 -14.65 -35.29
CA HIS A 660 6.39 -15.77 -36.21
C HIS A 660 5.74 -17.08 -35.72
N LEU A 661 5.60 -17.24 -34.41
CA LEU A 661 5.02 -18.43 -33.78
C LEU A 661 3.53 -18.28 -33.43
N GLN A 662 2.91 -17.14 -33.76
CA GLN A 662 1.55 -16.78 -33.33
C GLN A 662 0.47 -17.75 -33.83
N THR A 663 0.72 -18.45 -34.94
CA THR A 663 -0.16 -19.51 -35.45
C THR A 663 -0.15 -20.78 -34.58
N SER A 664 0.89 -20.97 -33.77
CA SER A 664 1.12 -22.15 -32.92
C SER A 664 0.99 -21.86 -31.42
N LEU A 665 0.96 -20.60 -31.01
CA LEU A 665 0.82 -20.15 -29.61
C LEU A 665 -0.51 -19.37 -29.48
N PRO A 666 -1.58 -20.01 -28.96
CA PRO A 666 -2.94 -19.44 -29.01
C PRO A 666 -3.16 -18.31 -28.01
N LYS A 667 -2.36 -18.20 -26.92
CA LYS A 667 -2.51 -17.13 -25.94
C LYS A 667 -1.65 -15.94 -26.33
N LYS A 668 -2.21 -14.75 -26.13
CA LYS A 668 -1.53 -13.49 -26.38
C LYS A 668 -0.63 -13.12 -25.21
N ILE A 669 0.45 -12.41 -25.50
CA ILE A 669 1.39 -11.90 -24.50
C ILE A 669 1.33 -10.37 -24.47
N ASP A 670 1.49 -9.80 -23.28
CA ASP A 670 1.61 -8.36 -23.03
C ASP A 670 2.95 -8.06 -22.35
N VAL A 671 3.42 -6.81 -22.49
CA VAL A 671 4.64 -6.31 -21.84
C VAL A 671 4.24 -5.40 -20.68
N ILE A 672 4.62 -5.76 -19.46
CA ILE A 672 4.25 -5.00 -18.25
C ILE A 672 5.36 -4.09 -17.72
N ALA A 673 6.61 -4.29 -18.17
CA ALA A 673 7.72 -3.37 -17.89
C ALA A 673 8.79 -3.47 -18.99
N ARG A 674 9.48 -2.35 -19.26
CA ARG A 674 10.54 -2.25 -20.27
C ARG A 674 11.76 -1.49 -19.73
N GLY A 675 12.94 -1.97 -20.05
CA GLY A 675 14.23 -1.43 -19.66
C GLY A 675 14.82 -0.38 -20.59
N PRO A 676 16.00 0.17 -20.24
CA PRO A 676 16.74 1.06 -21.11
C PRO A 676 17.18 0.35 -22.40
N LEU A 677 17.43 1.14 -23.44
CA LEU A 677 17.76 0.67 -24.78
C LEU A 677 19.29 0.47 -24.94
N TYR A 678 19.71 -0.74 -25.32
CA TYR A 678 21.12 -1.09 -25.50
C TYR A 678 21.53 -1.23 -27.00
N PRO A 679 22.76 -0.82 -27.38
CA PRO A 679 23.23 -0.89 -28.76
C PRO A 679 23.68 -2.30 -29.16
N PHE A 680 23.12 -2.85 -30.24
CA PHE A 680 23.32 -4.25 -30.67
C PHE A 680 24.78 -4.75 -30.76
N LEU A 681 25.73 -3.91 -31.21
CA LEU A 681 27.16 -4.26 -31.34
C LEU A 681 28.09 -3.10 -30.90
N ALA A 682 29.20 -3.43 -30.25
CA ALA A 682 30.22 -2.48 -29.82
C ALA A 682 31.65 -2.92 -30.20
N LEU A 683 32.48 -1.96 -30.59
CA LEU A 683 33.92 -2.10 -30.79
C LEU A 683 34.67 -1.51 -29.60
N LEU A 684 35.44 -2.35 -28.91
CA LEU A 684 36.22 -2.03 -27.73
C LEU A 684 37.70 -1.89 -28.09
N LEU A 685 38.36 -0.87 -27.55
CA LEU A 685 39.80 -0.66 -27.70
C LEU A 685 40.53 -0.86 -26.38
N ARG A 686 41.66 -1.56 -26.44
CA ARG A 686 42.69 -1.52 -25.42
C ARG A 686 43.80 -0.54 -25.82
N PRO A 687 44.17 0.43 -24.97
CA PRO A 687 45.36 1.24 -25.19
C PRO A 687 46.61 0.34 -25.21
N SER A 688 47.41 0.40 -26.28
CA SER A 688 48.68 -0.33 -26.36
C SER A 688 49.76 0.37 -25.53
N GLU A 689 50.74 -0.38 -25.02
CA GLU A 689 51.93 0.20 -24.38
C GLU A 689 52.87 0.90 -25.39
N SER A 690 52.70 0.66 -26.69
CA SER A 690 53.48 1.33 -27.75
C SER A 690 52.79 2.61 -28.23
N PRO A 691 53.41 3.80 -28.06
CA PRO A 691 52.84 5.07 -28.50
C PRO A 691 52.62 5.13 -30.03
N GLN A 692 53.49 4.48 -30.79
CA GLN A 692 53.41 4.44 -32.25
C GLN A 692 52.26 3.53 -32.73
N LYS A 693 52.03 2.39 -32.06
CA LYS A 693 50.90 1.50 -32.32
C LYS A 693 49.58 2.19 -32.01
N ASN A 694 49.50 2.94 -30.90
CA ASN A 694 48.34 3.78 -30.57
C ASN A 694 48.05 4.84 -31.62
N LEU A 695 49.08 5.54 -32.10
CA LEU A 695 48.92 6.56 -33.15
C LEU A 695 48.35 5.97 -34.46
N GLN A 696 48.76 4.75 -34.82
CA GLN A 696 48.26 4.08 -36.02
C GLN A 696 46.83 3.55 -35.83
N ILE A 697 46.50 3.01 -34.65
CA ILE A 697 45.12 2.63 -34.31
C ILE A 697 44.20 3.86 -34.35
N GLN A 698 44.63 5.00 -33.82
CA GLN A 698 43.87 6.26 -33.88
C GLN A 698 43.68 6.77 -35.33
N LYS A 699 44.70 6.63 -36.19
CA LYS A 699 44.57 6.92 -37.62
C LYS A 699 43.58 5.98 -38.31
N LEU A 700 43.60 4.69 -37.98
CA LEU A 700 42.67 3.69 -38.51
C LEU A 700 41.23 4.04 -38.14
N LEU A 701 40.96 4.35 -36.87
CA LEU A 701 39.66 4.76 -36.36
C LEU A 701 39.17 6.06 -37.01
N THR A 702 40.06 7.04 -37.18
CA THR A 702 39.75 8.30 -37.86
C THR A 702 39.41 8.10 -39.34
N ARG A 703 40.08 7.17 -40.03
CA ARG A 703 39.78 6.85 -41.43
C ARG A 703 38.49 6.06 -41.56
N LEU A 704 38.23 5.09 -40.68
CA LEU A 704 36.95 4.39 -40.60
C LEU A 704 35.78 5.36 -40.39
N LYS A 705 35.97 6.42 -39.58
CA LYS A 705 35.00 7.52 -39.39
C LYS A 705 34.68 8.27 -40.69
N GLN A 706 35.65 8.40 -41.59
CA GLN A 706 35.54 9.18 -42.82
C GLN A 706 35.14 8.33 -44.04
N ALA A 707 35.10 6.99 -43.91
CA ALA A 707 35.02 6.06 -45.02
C ALA A 707 33.60 5.86 -45.61
N ASN A 708 32.69 6.82 -45.46
CA ASN A 708 31.34 6.76 -46.06
C ASN A 708 31.36 6.75 -47.60
N GLU A 709 32.45 7.20 -48.23
CA GLU A 709 32.56 7.36 -49.70
C GLU A 709 33.44 6.29 -50.38
N VAL A 710 33.99 5.32 -49.63
CA VAL A 710 34.83 4.26 -50.19
C VAL A 710 33.94 3.09 -50.63
N PRO A 711 33.97 2.63 -51.90
CA PRO A 711 33.08 1.58 -52.41
C PRO A 711 33.11 0.26 -51.63
N GLU A 712 34.29 -0.17 -51.17
CA GLU A 712 34.46 -1.40 -50.37
C GLU A 712 33.85 -1.28 -48.97
N VAL A 713 33.92 -0.10 -48.36
CA VAL A 713 33.32 0.20 -47.04
C VAL A 713 31.81 0.46 -47.20
N ALA A 714 31.38 1.08 -48.30
CA ALA A 714 29.97 1.32 -48.61
C ALA A 714 29.15 0.03 -48.77
N ARG A 715 29.77 -1.08 -49.24
CA ARG A 715 29.11 -2.40 -49.27
C ARG A 715 28.87 -2.95 -47.86
N PHE A 716 29.84 -2.81 -46.96
CA PHE A 716 29.68 -3.15 -45.55
C PHE A 716 28.62 -2.26 -44.86
N LEU A 717 28.66 -0.95 -45.14
CA LEU A 717 27.71 0.03 -44.61
C LEU A 717 26.29 -0.07 -45.21
N LYS A 718 26.09 -0.92 -46.24
CA LYS A 718 24.76 -1.24 -46.75
C LYS A 718 23.98 -2.10 -45.74
N TYR A 719 24.68 -2.98 -45.03
CA TYR A 719 24.14 -3.91 -44.04
C TYR A 719 24.27 -3.41 -42.59
N PHE A 720 25.26 -2.56 -42.32
CA PHE A 720 25.50 -1.98 -41.00
C PHE A 720 25.51 -0.45 -41.04
N GLN A 721 24.96 0.19 -40.03
CA GLN A 721 25.02 1.62 -39.81
C GLN A 721 25.96 1.91 -38.63
N ILE A 722 26.97 2.74 -38.86
CA ILE A 722 27.82 3.27 -37.79
C ILE A 722 27.05 4.44 -37.16
N GLU A 723 26.69 4.32 -35.87
CA GLU A 723 25.88 5.36 -35.19
C GLU A 723 26.74 6.50 -34.61
N GLY A 724 28.04 6.30 -34.35
CA GLY A 724 28.96 7.36 -33.94
C GLY A 724 30.24 6.85 -33.24
N LEU A 725 31.26 7.73 -33.14
CA LEU A 725 32.33 7.59 -32.14
C LEU A 725 31.75 7.98 -30.79
N ALA A 726 32.08 7.26 -29.71
CA ALA A 726 31.83 7.74 -28.35
C ALA A 726 32.75 8.94 -28.06
N GLY A 727 32.45 10.09 -28.67
CA GLY A 727 32.94 11.39 -28.22
C GLY A 727 32.11 11.78 -27.02
N GLY A 728 32.51 11.29 -25.85
CA GLY A 728 31.74 11.40 -24.62
C GLY A 728 31.28 10.02 -24.17
N VAL A 729 31.43 9.78 -22.87
CA VAL A 729 30.71 8.77 -22.10
C VAL A 729 29.33 8.60 -22.72
N LEU A 730 28.93 7.37 -23.07
CA LEU A 730 27.54 7.03 -23.40
C LEU A 730 26.61 7.89 -22.53
N GLU A 731 25.84 8.78 -23.18
CA GLU A 731 25.05 9.79 -22.48
C GLU A 731 24.16 9.16 -21.38
N PRO A 732 23.78 9.94 -20.35
CA PRO A 732 23.49 9.49 -18.98
C PRO A 732 22.28 8.56 -18.75
N GLU A 733 21.67 7.96 -19.78
CA GLU A 733 20.55 7.03 -19.61
C GLU A 733 20.96 5.68 -18.97
N LEU A 734 22.27 5.40 -18.88
CA LEU A 734 22.84 4.22 -18.22
C LEU A 734 23.29 4.46 -16.75
N THR A 735 23.14 5.69 -16.22
CA THR A 735 23.62 6.05 -14.87
C THR A 735 22.63 5.71 -13.74
N GLY A 736 21.84 4.66 -13.90
CA GLY A 736 20.88 4.21 -12.89
C GLY A 736 21.38 3.12 -11.92
N ARG A 737 22.63 2.63 -12.05
CA ARG A 737 23.02 1.34 -11.47
C ARG A 737 24.14 1.34 -10.41
N ALA A 738 24.90 2.43 -10.26
CA ALA A 738 25.99 2.46 -9.25
C ALA A 738 25.50 2.77 -7.82
N GLY A 739 24.23 3.15 -7.63
CA GLY A 739 23.69 3.55 -6.32
C GLY A 739 23.10 2.43 -5.46
N VAL A 740 22.89 1.23 -6.00
CA VAL A 740 22.09 0.19 -5.30
C VAL A 740 22.89 -1.10 -4.99
N LEU A 741 23.95 -1.42 -5.73
CA LEU A 741 24.71 -2.69 -5.54
C LEU A 741 25.89 -2.64 -4.55
N HIS A 742 26.17 -1.50 -3.90
CA HIS A 742 27.10 -1.48 -2.76
C HIS A 742 26.41 -1.46 -1.38
N ALA A 743 25.09 -1.58 -1.33
CA ALA A 743 24.37 -1.79 -0.08
C ALA A 743 24.36 -3.26 0.39
N GLU A 744 24.68 -4.24 -0.47
CA GLU A 744 24.59 -5.68 -0.13
C GLU A 744 25.90 -6.33 0.35
N ASN A 745 27.00 -5.58 0.46
CA ASN A 745 28.24 -6.08 1.12
C ASN A 745 28.54 -5.38 2.45
N ALA A 746 27.57 -4.67 3.04
CA ALA A 746 27.62 -4.29 4.43
C ALA A 746 26.99 -5.41 5.26
N GLU A 747 27.78 -6.06 6.12
CA GLU A 747 27.31 -7.05 7.08
C GLU A 747 26.13 -6.49 7.92
N VAL A 748 25.16 -7.39 8.09
CA VAL A 748 23.88 -7.33 8.82
C VAL A 748 24.06 -6.88 10.29
N PRO A 749 23.09 -6.15 10.87
CA PRO A 749 22.10 -6.79 11.76
C PRO A 749 20.68 -6.87 11.21
#